data_AF-A0A1H1ELK1-F1
#
_entry.id   AF-A0A1H1ELK1-F1
#
_cell.length_a   1.000
_cell.length_b   1.000
_cell.length_c   1.000
_cell.angle_alpha   90.00
_cell.angle_beta   90.00
_cell.angle_gamma   90.00
#
_symmetry.space_group_name_H-M   'P 1'
#
loop_
_entity.id
_entity.type
_entity.pdbx_description
1 polymer ?
#
loop_
_entity_poly.entity_id
_entity_poly.type
_entity_poly.pdbx_seq_one_letter_code
_entity_poly.pdbx_strand_id
1 'polypeptide(L)'
;MGAFMARAFTGGATARRLLNSTKRAGKKDALTGHIKLLAQPAYQRLLTTEPLMRRIIPVLCIAFIACTAIFRGLEIAYNYEEVTQQAQDDLTLIAIALTANINISEQDKGNLGLNSALQSALAEALPPRATSKSRQILLTDPNGTIVASAPTRPDMEGSKITSYLGDTQPMTFFGKRAGVLTVNEGQSNAMLATVHHLQNKLGMIAIMQPEEAIYAPWRVKLSANVTIFVATSMVLLVIIYAYFAQATRALQADGIYSATRSRIDAALNRGRCGLFDWDLSRGRVFWSASLYEMLGMDPRNDIMGFAEILTLTHPDDVDLYDLAKSLLDTGKNNVDRQWRMRHIDGSWVWLRVRAEVQTDAGTHEPHLIGICMDVTEQKQLAAQSRTADLRLRDAIENISEAFVLWDADNHLVMCNSNYRLLHHLPDHVVKAGTPYSTVMSSASQPIISEPEEGDYTDNDMNSAYKVEMEGGRWLQVSERRTKDGGFVSVGTDITELKRKEEKLLDSERGHMATIADLRQSRQKLELQAQQLVELTEKYADEKTRAEDANQAKSEFLANISHELRTPLNAIIGFSEIMDQGMFGDLGSDKYREYCKDIHSSGNYLLNVINDILDMSKIEAGRIELSVEDVQIQQIVQDAARIISATAGEKNIKVISENLPQMHLEADRRAVKQILLNLLANSIKFTPDNGEVRISARKVGAFAELKITDNGIGIAKKDIDRLAKPFVQVENQFTKTHKGSGLGLAIARSLSELHGGYMEIASEVEKGTEVTIKLPLKARGRAKGRLSSLNELNAA
;
A
#
# COMPACT_ATOMS: atom_id res chain seq x y z
N MET A 1 12.83 37.51 -33.65
CA MET A 1 13.39 36.14 -33.65
C MET A 1 12.29 35.22 -33.12
N GLY A 2 11.35 34.68 -33.90
CA GLY A 2 11.50 34.01 -35.21
C GLY A 2 11.86 32.56 -34.94
N ALA A 3 10.91 31.63 -34.83
CA ALA A 3 10.47 30.71 -35.89
C ALA A 3 9.77 29.51 -35.18
N PHE A 4 8.69 28.84 -35.61
CA PHE A 4 7.85 28.92 -36.80
C PHE A 4 6.55 28.12 -36.49
N MET A 5 5.41 28.81 -36.39
CA MET A 5 4.09 28.26 -36.69
C MET A 5 3.88 28.48 -38.20
N ALA A 6 3.63 27.43 -38.99
CA ALA A 6 2.82 27.46 -40.23
C ALA A 6 3.05 26.19 -41.05
N ARG A 7 1.97 25.41 -41.25
CA ARG A 7 1.48 25.06 -42.60
C ARG A 7 0.20 24.22 -42.47
N ALA A 8 -0.92 24.89 -42.68
CA ALA A 8 -2.17 24.30 -43.12
C ALA A 8 -2.43 24.75 -44.57
N PHE A 9 -3.04 23.86 -45.34
CA PHE A 9 -3.71 24.05 -46.64
C PHE A 9 -2.89 24.28 -47.92
N THR A 10 -2.82 23.22 -48.73
CA THR A 10 -3.15 23.16 -50.18
C THR A 10 -3.57 21.70 -50.47
N GLY A 11 -4.87 21.40 -50.66
CA GLY A 11 -5.51 21.13 -51.97
C GLY A 11 -5.09 19.75 -52.52
N GLY A 12 -5.94 18.80 -52.92
CA GLY A 12 -7.38 18.69 -53.12
C GLY A 12 -7.62 17.36 -53.86
N ALA A 13 -8.80 16.77 -53.67
CA ALA A 13 -9.41 15.71 -54.49
C ALA A 13 -8.73 14.32 -54.58
N THR A 14 -9.22 13.38 -53.78
CA THR A 14 -9.78 12.09 -54.28
C THR A 14 -10.61 11.43 -53.17
N ALA A 15 -11.80 11.97 -52.91
CA ALA A 15 -12.84 11.32 -52.14
C ALA A 15 -13.82 10.64 -53.11
N ARG A 16 -13.52 9.40 -53.54
CA ARG A 16 -14.49 8.42 -54.08
C ARG A 16 -13.80 7.11 -54.49
N ARG A 17 -13.50 6.25 -53.51
CA ARG A 17 -13.46 4.77 -53.60
C ARG A 17 -12.76 4.25 -52.36
N LEU A 18 -13.55 3.82 -51.37
CA LEU A 18 -13.25 2.78 -50.37
C LEU A 18 -14.39 2.78 -49.32
N LEU A 19 -15.62 2.74 -49.81
CA LEU A 19 -16.79 2.32 -49.03
C LEU A 19 -17.15 0.93 -49.58
N ASN A 20 -16.57 -0.10 -48.97
CA ASN A 20 -17.04 -1.50 -48.88
C ASN A 20 -15.86 -2.45 -48.61
N SER A 21 -15.42 -2.62 -47.34
CA SER A 21 -14.87 -3.90 -46.86
C SER A 21 -14.60 -3.96 -45.34
N THR A 22 -15.50 -3.46 -44.48
CA THR A 22 -15.41 -3.71 -43.03
C THR A 22 -16.64 -4.46 -42.53
N LYS A 23 -16.71 -5.75 -42.87
CA LYS A 23 -17.56 -6.75 -42.22
C LYS A 23 -16.76 -8.05 -42.09
N ARG A 24 -16.05 -8.19 -40.96
CA ARG A 24 -15.85 -9.45 -40.19
C ARG A 24 -14.71 -9.24 -39.18
N ALA A 25 -15.07 -8.74 -38.01
CA ALA A 25 -14.30 -8.94 -36.79
C ALA A 25 -15.30 -9.42 -35.74
N GLY A 26 -15.37 -10.74 -35.59
CA GLY A 26 -16.32 -11.38 -34.69
C GLY A 26 -15.95 -12.84 -34.47
N LYS A 27 -15.13 -13.07 -33.44
CA LYS A 27 -15.31 -14.08 -32.38
C LYS A 27 -13.98 -14.22 -31.63
N LYS A 28 -14.01 -13.82 -30.35
CA LYS A 28 -13.04 -14.25 -29.34
C LYS A 28 -13.62 -15.50 -28.69
N ASP A 29 -12.83 -16.54 -28.58
CA ASP A 29 -13.20 -17.85 -28.05
C ASP A 29 -13.56 -17.80 -26.56
N ALA A 30 -14.81 -18.19 -26.30
CA ALA A 30 -15.20 -19.35 -25.50
C ALA A 30 -14.21 -19.89 -24.45
N LEU A 31 -14.00 -19.16 -23.37
CA LEU A 31 -13.81 -19.71 -22.02
C LEU A 31 -14.02 -18.59 -21.00
N THR A 32 -15.28 -18.37 -20.62
CA THR A 32 -15.78 -17.67 -19.40
C THR A 32 -17.27 -17.33 -19.59
N GLY A 33 -18.10 -18.37 -19.73
CA GLY A 33 -19.49 -18.26 -20.20
C GLY A 33 -20.55 -17.82 -19.18
N HIS A 34 -20.25 -17.64 -17.89
CA HIS A 34 -21.31 -17.42 -16.89
C HIS A 34 -21.28 -16.10 -16.12
N ILE A 35 -20.29 -15.21 -16.34
CA ILE A 35 -20.21 -13.93 -15.58
C ILE A 35 -20.50 -12.69 -16.46
N LYS A 36 -20.56 -12.83 -17.79
CA LYS A 36 -20.67 -11.66 -18.71
C LYS A 36 -22.08 -11.31 -19.20
N LEU A 37 -23.12 -12.06 -18.84
CA LEU A 37 -24.44 -11.89 -19.46
C LEU A 37 -25.31 -10.77 -18.85
N LEU A 38 -24.89 -10.12 -17.75
CA LEU A 38 -25.67 -9.07 -17.08
C LEU A 38 -25.20 -7.62 -17.37
N ALA A 39 -24.16 -7.37 -18.18
CA ALA A 39 -23.56 -6.03 -18.31
C ALA A 39 -23.27 -5.52 -19.74
N GLN A 40 -23.78 -6.18 -20.79
CA GLN A 40 -23.37 -5.87 -22.17
C GLN A 40 -23.72 -4.46 -22.71
N PRO A 41 -24.85 -3.80 -22.39
CA PRO A 41 -25.12 -2.47 -22.94
C PRO A 41 -24.27 -1.36 -22.30
N ALA A 42 -23.89 -1.52 -21.02
CA ALA A 42 -23.12 -0.52 -20.28
C ALA A 42 -21.61 -0.62 -20.55
N TYR A 43 -21.08 -1.84 -20.70
CA TYR A 43 -19.66 -2.08 -20.88
C TYR A 43 -19.12 -1.58 -22.23
N GLN A 44 -19.90 -1.74 -23.32
CA GLN A 44 -19.50 -1.22 -24.64
C GLN A 44 -19.52 0.31 -24.73
N ARG A 45 -20.44 0.98 -24.02
CA ARG A 45 -20.45 2.45 -23.92
C ARG A 45 -19.23 2.96 -23.14
N LEU A 46 -18.79 2.24 -22.10
CA LEU A 46 -17.61 2.58 -21.32
C LEU A 46 -16.30 2.51 -22.13
N LEU A 47 -16.16 1.52 -23.01
CA LEU A 47 -14.97 1.37 -23.87
C LEU A 47 -14.86 2.48 -24.93
N THR A 48 -15.98 3.08 -25.34
CA THR A 48 -15.96 4.23 -26.26
C THR A 48 -15.70 5.57 -25.56
N THR A 49 -15.93 5.67 -24.25
CA THR A 49 -15.74 6.90 -23.46
C THR A 49 -14.41 6.96 -22.71
N GLU A 50 -13.67 5.86 -22.65
CA GLU A 50 -12.36 5.75 -21.99
C GLU A 50 -11.32 6.82 -22.41
N PRO A 51 -11.15 7.18 -23.71
CA PRO A 51 -10.20 8.21 -24.11
C PRO A 51 -10.67 9.62 -23.71
N LEU A 52 -11.99 9.84 -23.67
CA LEU A 52 -12.58 11.12 -23.28
C LEU A 52 -12.41 11.34 -21.77
N MET A 53 -12.70 10.31 -20.97
CA MET A 53 -12.52 10.33 -19.52
C MET A 53 -11.07 10.59 -19.13
N ARG A 54 -10.10 9.95 -19.80
CA ARG A 54 -8.66 10.22 -19.58
C ARG A 54 -8.26 11.68 -19.80
N ARG A 55 -8.92 12.41 -20.72
CA ARG A 55 -8.65 13.85 -20.95
C ARG A 55 -9.38 14.76 -19.96
N ILE A 56 -10.59 14.38 -19.55
CA ILE A 56 -11.45 15.21 -18.70
C ILE A 56 -10.98 15.18 -17.23
N ILE A 57 -10.54 14.03 -16.72
CA ILE A 57 -10.14 13.87 -15.31
C ILE A 57 -9.09 14.91 -14.85
N PRO A 58 -7.93 15.09 -15.51
CA PRO A 58 -6.96 16.09 -15.07
C PRO A 58 -7.49 17.52 -15.17
N VAL A 59 -8.30 17.83 -16.18
CA VAL A 59 -8.92 19.15 -16.33
C VAL A 59 -9.88 19.42 -15.18
N LEU A 60 -10.70 18.44 -14.80
CA LEU A 60 -11.60 18.53 -13.64
C LEU A 60 -10.82 18.67 -12.32
N CYS A 61 -9.74 17.91 -12.14
CA CYS A 61 -8.94 18.01 -10.92
C CYS A 61 -8.22 19.36 -10.81
N ILE A 62 -7.67 19.89 -11.91
CA ILE A 62 -7.06 21.23 -11.94
C ILE A 62 -8.12 22.30 -11.67
N ALA A 63 -9.29 22.19 -12.30
CA ALA A 63 -10.42 23.09 -12.05
C ALA A 63 -10.88 23.02 -10.58
N PHE A 64 -10.88 21.84 -9.96
CA PHE A 64 -11.20 21.66 -8.55
C PHE A 64 -10.16 22.32 -7.62
N ILE A 65 -8.86 22.16 -7.90
CA ILE A 65 -7.79 22.87 -7.16
C ILE A 65 -7.96 24.39 -7.31
N ALA A 66 -8.24 24.89 -8.52
CA ALA A 66 -8.44 26.32 -8.74
C ALA A 66 -9.68 26.86 -8.00
N CYS A 67 -10.79 26.14 -8.04
CA CYS A 67 -12.03 26.52 -7.36
C CYS A 67 -11.84 26.55 -5.83
N THR A 68 -11.18 25.54 -5.27
CA THR A 68 -10.86 25.49 -3.84
C THR A 68 -9.87 26.59 -3.44
N ALA A 69 -8.89 26.93 -4.27
CA ALA A 69 -7.99 28.06 -4.04
C ALA A 69 -8.74 29.39 -3.95
N ILE A 70 -9.66 29.64 -4.90
CA ILE A 70 -10.48 30.86 -4.93
C ILE A 70 -11.36 30.92 -3.68
N PHE A 71 -12.07 29.83 -3.36
CA PHE A 71 -12.94 29.78 -2.18
C PHE A 71 -12.16 30.07 -0.88
N ARG A 72 -11.00 29.43 -0.70
CA ARG A 72 -10.15 29.67 0.49
C ARG A 72 -9.61 31.10 0.52
N GLY A 73 -9.24 31.66 -0.63
CA GLY A 73 -8.81 33.06 -0.73
C GLY A 73 -9.90 34.03 -0.29
N LEU A 74 -11.14 33.82 -0.75
CA LEU A 74 -12.30 34.61 -0.34
C LEU A 74 -12.60 34.46 1.16
N GLU A 75 -12.55 33.24 1.69
CA GLU A 75 -12.75 32.96 3.12
C GLU A 75 -11.71 33.68 3.99
N ILE A 76 -10.44 33.68 3.58
CA ILE A 76 -9.35 34.38 4.30
C ILE A 76 -9.54 35.90 4.26
N ALA A 77 -9.95 36.45 3.11
CA ALA A 77 -10.22 37.87 2.95
C ALA A 77 -11.40 38.32 3.82
N TYR A 78 -12.49 37.54 3.84
CA TYR A 78 -13.64 37.80 4.69
C TYR A 78 -13.26 37.79 6.19
N ASN A 79 -12.50 36.78 6.62
CA ASN A 79 -12.00 36.71 8.00
C ASN A 79 -11.09 37.90 8.37
N TYR A 80 -10.37 38.48 7.42
CA TYR A 80 -9.54 39.66 7.66
C TYR A 80 -10.40 40.89 7.95
N GLU A 81 -11.45 41.11 7.14
CA GLU A 81 -12.42 42.20 7.35
C GLU A 81 -13.17 42.03 8.68
N GLU A 82 -13.62 40.82 8.99
CA GLU A 82 -14.33 40.50 10.24
C GLU A 82 -13.47 40.78 11.48
N VAL A 83 -12.20 40.35 11.48
CA VAL A 83 -11.25 40.61 12.59
C VAL A 83 -11.01 42.12 12.75
N THR A 84 -10.96 42.86 11.64
CA THR A 84 -10.77 44.31 11.67
C THR A 84 -11.99 45.02 12.26
N GLN A 85 -13.20 44.69 11.79
CA GLN A 85 -14.45 45.24 12.32
C GLN A 85 -14.63 44.91 13.81
N GLN A 86 -14.40 43.66 14.20
CA GLN A 86 -14.52 43.23 15.59
C GLN A 86 -13.52 43.96 16.50
N ALA A 87 -12.31 44.25 16.02
CA ALA A 87 -11.35 45.04 16.78
C ALA A 87 -11.81 46.50 16.95
N GLN A 88 -12.39 47.11 15.90
CA GLN A 88 -12.93 48.46 15.97
C GLN A 88 -14.12 48.55 16.95
N ASP A 89 -15.03 47.57 16.91
CA ASP A 89 -16.18 47.48 17.82
C ASP A 89 -15.73 47.28 19.27
N ASP A 90 -14.78 46.37 19.52
CA ASP A 90 -14.18 46.13 20.85
C ASP A 90 -13.59 47.43 21.42
N LEU A 91 -12.78 48.15 20.63
CA LEU A 91 -12.14 49.40 21.06
C LEU A 91 -13.19 50.47 21.40
N THR A 92 -14.23 50.58 20.58
CA THR A 92 -15.32 51.54 20.78
C THR A 92 -16.15 51.21 22.03
N LEU A 93 -16.47 49.93 22.26
CA LEU A 93 -17.20 49.46 23.45
C LEU A 93 -16.43 49.73 24.74
N ILE A 94 -15.13 49.44 24.76
CA ILE A 94 -14.29 49.70 25.93
C ILE A 94 -14.19 51.21 26.20
N ALA A 95 -14.04 52.03 25.14
CA ALA A 95 -14.02 53.49 25.29
C ALA A 95 -15.34 54.01 25.87
N ILE A 96 -16.48 53.51 25.40
CA ILE A 96 -17.80 53.86 25.95
C ILE A 96 -17.91 53.43 27.42
N ALA A 97 -17.54 52.20 27.75
CA ALA A 97 -17.62 51.68 29.12
C ALA A 97 -16.75 52.50 30.10
N LEU A 98 -15.52 52.82 29.71
CA LEU A 98 -14.61 53.63 30.52
C LEU A 98 -15.11 55.07 30.71
N THR A 99 -15.58 55.71 29.63
CA THR A 99 -16.14 57.07 29.76
C THR A 99 -17.42 57.13 30.58
N ALA A 100 -18.20 56.04 30.66
CA ALA A 100 -19.39 55.97 31.49
C ALA A 100 -19.06 55.73 32.98
N ASN A 101 -18.03 54.93 33.27
CA ASN A 101 -17.66 54.57 34.65
C ASN A 101 -16.73 55.59 35.33
N ILE A 102 -15.98 56.39 34.57
CA ILE A 102 -15.12 57.43 35.13
C ILE A 102 -15.98 58.66 35.44
N ASN A 103 -16.46 58.77 36.67
CA ASN A 103 -17.23 59.91 37.16
C ASN A 103 -16.58 60.44 38.45
N ILE A 104 -15.94 61.61 38.37
CA ILE A 104 -15.21 62.22 39.49
C ILE A 104 -16.13 63.23 40.19
N SER A 105 -16.45 62.97 41.45
CA SER A 105 -17.23 63.89 42.28
C SER A 105 -16.45 65.17 42.60
N GLU A 106 -17.12 66.32 42.77
CA GLU A 106 -16.45 67.57 43.17
C GLU A 106 -15.75 67.47 44.53
N GLN A 107 -16.17 66.55 45.40
CA GLN A 107 -15.52 66.27 46.69
C GLN A 107 -14.15 65.57 46.52
N ASP A 108 -13.97 64.71 45.52
CA ASP A 108 -12.71 64.00 45.27
C ASP A 108 -11.62 64.90 44.68
N LYS A 109 -12.00 65.98 43.99
CA LYS A 109 -11.07 67.00 43.47
C LYS A 109 -10.33 67.74 44.59
N GLY A 110 -10.94 67.87 45.77
CA GLY A 110 -10.42 68.67 46.88
C GLY A 110 -9.36 68.00 47.74
N ASN A 111 -9.36 66.65 47.84
CA ASN A 111 -8.55 65.93 48.84
C ASN A 111 -7.23 65.33 48.33
N LEU A 112 -7.12 64.94 47.05
CA LEU A 112 -5.95 64.23 46.52
C LEU A 112 -5.20 64.97 45.40
N GLY A 113 -5.80 66.01 44.80
CA GLY A 113 -5.34 66.63 43.56
C GLY A 113 -5.92 65.96 42.31
N LEU A 114 -6.14 66.72 41.23
CA LEU A 114 -6.85 66.25 40.03
C LEU A 114 -6.21 65.00 39.39
N ASN A 115 -4.88 64.94 39.38
CA ASN A 115 -4.14 63.88 38.69
C ASN A 115 -4.21 62.52 39.38
N SER A 116 -4.07 62.49 40.69
CA SER A 116 -4.17 61.27 41.51
C SER A 116 -5.61 60.74 41.57
N ALA A 117 -6.62 61.64 41.58
CA ALA A 117 -8.02 61.26 41.47
C ALA A 117 -8.34 60.60 40.12
N LEU A 118 -7.83 61.15 39.01
CA LEU A 118 -7.95 60.56 37.67
C LEU A 118 -7.27 59.19 37.57
N GLN A 119 -6.09 59.04 38.19
CA GLN A 119 -5.34 57.78 38.20
C GLN A 119 -6.08 56.68 38.99
N SER A 120 -6.66 57.01 40.15
CA SER A 120 -7.49 56.09 40.93
C SER A 120 -8.78 55.72 40.20
N ALA A 121 -9.44 56.71 39.56
CA ALA A 121 -10.67 56.48 38.80
C ALA A 121 -10.45 55.54 37.59
N LEU A 122 -9.30 55.66 36.90
CA LEU A 122 -8.96 54.74 35.82
C LEU A 122 -8.76 53.31 36.34
N ALA A 123 -8.06 53.15 37.47
CA ALA A 123 -7.82 51.85 38.10
C ALA A 123 -9.13 51.15 38.49
N GLU A 124 -10.11 51.90 38.99
CA GLU A 124 -11.40 51.37 39.45
C GLU A 124 -12.39 51.13 38.31
N ALA A 125 -12.34 51.94 37.24
CA ALA A 125 -13.26 51.85 36.11
C ALA A 125 -12.87 50.81 35.04
N LEU A 126 -11.66 50.24 35.10
CA LEU A 126 -11.12 49.28 34.12
C LEU A 126 -11.95 47.99 34.04
N PRO A 127 -12.62 47.70 32.91
CA PRO A 127 -13.29 46.42 32.71
C PRO A 127 -12.33 45.22 32.78
N PRO A 128 -12.79 44.03 33.20
CA PRO A 128 -12.00 42.81 33.10
C PRO A 128 -11.53 42.61 31.66
N ARG A 129 -10.22 42.42 31.45
CA ARG A 129 -9.58 42.29 30.11
C ARG A 129 -9.45 43.57 29.28
N ALA A 130 -9.69 44.76 29.83
CA ALA A 130 -9.51 46.02 29.10
C ALA A 130 -8.07 46.23 28.56
N THR A 131 -7.06 45.78 29.31
CA THR A 131 -5.64 45.80 28.91
C THR A 131 -5.16 44.52 28.21
N SER A 132 -6.07 43.59 27.92
CA SER A 132 -5.72 42.36 27.20
C SER A 132 -5.38 42.64 25.74
N LYS A 133 -4.72 41.68 25.06
CA LYS A 133 -4.30 41.79 23.66
C LYS A 133 -3.39 43.01 23.39
N SER A 134 -2.51 43.33 24.34
CA SER A 134 -1.57 44.45 24.26
C SER A 134 -2.23 45.82 24.07
N ARG A 135 -3.48 45.98 24.56
CA ARG A 135 -4.15 47.28 24.57
C ARG A 135 -3.50 48.24 25.56
N GLN A 136 -3.36 49.47 25.11
CA GLN A 136 -2.92 50.60 25.90
C GLN A 136 -4.08 51.57 26.05
N ILE A 137 -4.32 52.01 27.28
CA ILE A 137 -5.38 52.95 27.62
C ILE A 137 -4.69 54.14 28.27
N LEU A 138 -4.91 55.32 27.72
CA LEU A 138 -4.30 56.57 28.15
C LEU A 138 -5.39 57.53 28.58
N LEU A 139 -5.26 58.09 29.77
CA LEU A 139 -6.14 59.11 30.32
C LEU A 139 -5.40 60.44 30.35
N THR A 140 -6.04 61.49 29.85
CA THR A 140 -5.45 62.84 29.76
C THR A 140 -6.19 63.85 30.61
N ASP A 141 -5.49 64.94 30.94
CA ASP A 141 -6.08 66.16 31.51
C ASP A 141 -6.81 66.99 30.42
N PRO A 142 -7.49 68.09 30.79
CA PRO A 142 -8.16 68.97 29.81
C PRO A 142 -7.21 69.63 28.79
N ASN A 143 -5.90 69.68 29.08
CA ASN A 143 -4.87 70.25 28.21
C ASN A 143 -4.24 69.20 27.27
N GLY A 144 -4.65 67.93 27.36
CA GLY A 144 -4.14 66.82 26.55
C GLY A 144 -2.84 66.21 27.06
N THR A 145 -2.46 66.47 28.31
CA THR A 145 -1.31 65.82 28.98
C THR A 145 -1.74 64.47 29.52
N ILE A 146 -0.98 63.40 29.30
CA ILE A 146 -1.27 62.06 29.81
C ILE A 146 -1.04 62.06 31.33
N VAL A 147 -2.08 61.67 32.08
CA VAL A 147 -2.11 61.68 33.54
C VAL A 147 -2.02 60.26 34.10
N ALA A 148 -2.64 59.30 33.41
CA ALA A 148 -2.62 57.90 33.82
C ALA A 148 -2.64 57.00 32.59
N SER A 149 -2.05 55.81 32.76
CA SER A 149 -1.97 54.80 31.72
C SER A 149 -2.28 53.41 32.27
N ALA A 150 -2.91 52.57 31.45
CA ALA A 150 -3.17 51.17 31.76
C ALA A 150 -2.85 50.28 30.55
N PRO A 151 -1.90 49.34 30.64
CA PRO A 151 -0.99 49.09 31.77
C PRO A 151 -0.06 50.30 32.05
N THR A 152 0.38 50.44 33.31
CA THR A 152 1.14 51.61 33.77
C THR A 152 2.45 51.77 33.00
N ARG A 153 2.61 52.94 32.38
CA ARG A 153 3.74 53.36 31.56
C ARG A 153 4.26 54.73 32.01
N PRO A 154 5.20 54.75 32.97
CA PRO A 154 5.76 55.98 33.52
C PRO A 154 6.49 56.84 32.47
N ASP A 155 6.90 56.24 31.35
CA ASP A 155 7.53 56.88 30.21
C ASP A 155 6.58 57.77 29.39
N MET A 156 5.27 57.51 29.48
CA MET A 156 4.23 58.25 28.75
C MET A 156 3.52 59.27 29.63
N GLU A 157 3.50 59.09 30.95
CA GLU A 157 2.86 60.00 31.90
C GLU A 157 3.59 61.36 31.94
N GLY A 158 2.84 62.46 31.81
CA GLY A 158 3.37 63.84 31.73
C GLY A 158 3.66 64.35 30.31
N SER A 159 3.58 63.49 29.29
CA SER A 159 3.73 63.89 27.88
C SER A 159 2.39 64.27 27.22
N LYS A 160 2.42 64.97 26.08
CA LYS A 160 1.18 65.30 25.33
C LYS A 160 0.72 64.11 24.50
N ILE A 161 -0.57 63.83 24.52
CA ILE A 161 -1.14 62.70 23.76
C ILE A 161 -0.89 62.79 22.24
N THR A 162 -0.73 64.00 21.72
CA THR A 162 -0.44 64.27 20.30
C THR A 162 0.92 63.74 19.84
N SER A 163 1.89 63.51 20.74
CA SER A 163 3.17 62.91 20.34
C SER A 163 3.06 61.43 20.01
N TYR A 164 2.03 60.75 20.50
CA TYR A 164 1.78 59.31 20.27
C TYR A 164 0.65 59.06 19.27
N LEU A 165 -0.31 59.98 19.16
CA LEU A 165 -1.37 59.93 18.16
C LEU A 165 -0.93 60.47 16.78
N GLY A 166 0.23 61.12 16.67
CA GLY A 166 0.71 61.75 15.43
C GLY A 166 -0.22 62.85 14.90
N ASP A 167 -0.21 63.10 13.58
CA ASP A 167 -1.05 64.11 12.89
C ASP A 167 -2.55 63.72 12.80
N THR A 168 -3.06 62.86 13.69
CA THR A 168 -4.49 62.49 13.74
C THR A 168 -5.34 63.52 14.50
N GLN A 169 -5.21 64.80 14.12
CA GLN A 169 -6.04 65.91 14.63
C GLN A 169 -7.56 65.62 14.68
N PRO A 170 -8.16 64.84 13.76
CA PRO A 170 -9.58 64.51 13.84
C PRO A 170 -9.95 63.76 15.13
N MET A 171 -9.09 62.90 15.67
CA MET A 171 -9.41 62.08 16.84
C MET A 171 -9.48 62.89 18.11
N THR A 172 -8.50 63.76 18.34
CA THR A 172 -8.46 64.62 19.52
C THR A 172 -9.55 65.69 19.49
N PHE A 173 -9.98 66.14 18.30
CA PHE A 173 -10.97 67.21 18.16
C PHE A 173 -12.42 66.70 18.10
N PHE A 174 -12.69 65.64 17.33
CA PHE A 174 -14.04 65.07 17.17
C PHE A 174 -14.35 63.98 18.21
N GLY A 175 -13.34 63.48 18.92
CA GLY A 175 -13.50 62.45 19.95
C GLY A 175 -14.26 61.23 19.42
N LYS A 176 -15.32 60.85 20.12
CA LYS A 176 -16.20 59.71 19.75
C LYS A 176 -16.68 59.75 18.28
N ARG A 177 -16.80 60.94 17.67
CA ARG A 177 -17.25 61.08 16.27
C ARG A 177 -16.18 60.77 15.23
N ALA A 178 -14.89 60.71 15.61
CA ALA A 178 -13.81 60.36 14.70
C ALA A 178 -13.76 58.86 14.36
N GLY A 179 -14.37 58.02 15.21
CA GLY A 179 -14.30 56.57 15.08
C GLY A 179 -12.90 56.02 15.42
N VAL A 180 -12.66 54.78 14.99
CA VAL A 180 -11.36 54.11 15.16
C VAL A 180 -10.51 54.35 13.91
N LEU A 181 -9.28 54.83 14.09
CA LEU A 181 -8.34 55.11 13.00
C LEU A 181 -7.01 54.39 13.23
N THR A 182 -6.29 54.13 12.14
CA THR A 182 -4.93 53.61 12.20
C THR A 182 -3.94 54.75 12.45
N VAL A 183 -3.03 54.52 13.38
CA VAL A 183 -2.07 55.48 13.89
C VAL A 183 -0.69 54.84 13.90
N ASN A 184 0.33 55.59 13.48
CA ASN A 184 1.70 55.09 13.46
C ASN A 184 2.46 55.61 14.67
N GLU A 185 2.88 54.70 15.55
CA GLU A 185 3.81 55.00 16.63
C GLU A 185 5.25 54.91 16.07
N GLY A 186 5.79 56.05 15.60
CA GLY A 186 7.10 56.09 14.93
C GLY A 186 7.11 55.40 13.56
N GLN A 187 8.31 55.06 13.05
CA GLN A 187 8.49 54.52 11.68
C GLN A 187 8.04 53.06 11.47
N SER A 188 7.52 52.32 12.47
CA SER A 188 7.36 50.86 12.28
C SER A 188 6.17 50.13 12.92
N ASN A 189 5.36 50.73 13.81
CA ASN A 189 4.21 50.02 14.37
C ASN A 189 2.88 50.76 14.14
N ALA A 190 2.08 50.20 13.22
CA ALA A 190 0.69 50.61 13.02
C ALA A 190 -0.18 50.08 14.17
N MET A 191 -0.98 50.98 14.74
CA MET A 191 -1.91 50.69 15.83
C MET A 191 -3.29 51.22 15.48
N LEU A 192 -4.35 50.50 15.86
CA LEU A 192 -5.71 51.03 15.82
C LEU A 192 -5.98 51.78 17.11
N ALA A 193 -6.47 53.02 17.00
CA ALA A 193 -6.78 53.86 18.15
C ALA A 193 -8.17 54.49 18.07
N THR A 194 -8.74 54.82 19.23
CA THR A 194 -9.94 55.65 19.37
C THR A 194 -9.76 56.63 20.54
N VAL A 195 -10.35 57.83 20.43
CA VAL A 195 -10.29 58.88 21.46
C VAL A 195 -11.69 59.32 21.84
N HIS A 196 -12.02 59.32 23.13
CA HIS A 196 -13.31 59.75 23.64
C HIS A 196 -13.13 60.83 24.72
N HIS A 197 -13.92 61.90 24.66
CA HIS A 197 -13.89 62.96 25.67
C HIS A 197 -14.68 62.56 26.92
N LEU A 198 -14.17 62.92 28.10
CA LEU A 198 -14.86 62.74 29.38
C LEU A 198 -15.96 63.79 29.57
N GLN A 199 -16.99 63.45 30.33
CA GLN A 199 -18.04 64.39 30.72
C GLN A 199 -17.45 65.54 31.56
N ASN A 200 -18.06 66.73 31.49
CA ASN A 200 -17.63 67.94 32.21
C ASN A 200 -16.21 68.47 31.91
N LYS A 201 -15.67 68.21 30.70
CA LYS A 201 -14.33 68.68 30.27
C LYS A 201 -13.20 68.19 31.20
N LEU A 202 -13.35 67.02 31.81
CA LEU A 202 -12.35 66.43 32.71
C LEU A 202 -11.12 65.85 31.98
N GLY A 203 -11.12 65.85 30.64
CA GLY A 203 -10.02 65.35 29.80
C GLY A 203 -10.50 64.40 28.70
N MET A 204 -9.61 63.53 28.23
CA MET A 204 -9.89 62.55 27.18
C MET A 204 -9.30 61.17 27.52
N ILE A 205 -9.92 60.12 27.00
CA ILE A 205 -9.41 58.75 27.03
C ILE A 205 -9.03 58.34 25.61
N ALA A 206 -7.80 57.87 25.42
CA ALA A 206 -7.39 57.19 24.20
C ALA A 206 -7.18 55.71 24.48
N ILE A 207 -7.69 54.87 23.59
CA ILE A 207 -7.42 53.44 23.60
C ILE A 207 -6.69 53.13 22.32
N MET A 208 -5.57 52.41 22.43
CA MET A 208 -4.74 52.01 21.31
C MET A 208 -4.45 50.52 21.39
N GLN A 209 -4.41 49.86 20.24
CA GLN A 209 -4.06 48.45 20.13
C GLN A 209 -3.17 48.21 18.91
N PRO A 210 -2.04 47.49 19.05
CA PRO A 210 -1.17 47.16 17.93
C PRO A 210 -1.86 46.26 16.91
N GLU A 211 -1.69 46.54 15.61
CA GLU A 211 -2.22 45.68 14.54
C GLU A 211 -1.67 44.25 14.62
N GLU A 212 -0.42 44.09 15.05
CA GLU A 212 0.19 42.77 15.24
C GLU A 212 -0.61 41.90 16.23
N ALA A 213 -1.07 42.50 17.34
CA ALA A 213 -1.89 41.81 18.33
C ALA A 213 -3.32 41.54 17.83
N ILE A 214 -3.86 42.43 16.98
CA ILE A 214 -5.20 42.28 16.38
C ILE A 214 -5.20 41.12 15.37
N TYR A 215 -4.19 41.07 14.50
CA TYR A 215 -4.12 40.10 13.41
C TYR A 215 -3.36 38.81 13.76
N ALA A 216 -2.77 38.68 14.95
CA ALA A 216 -2.10 37.44 15.36
C ALA A 216 -2.99 36.18 15.23
N PRO A 217 -4.27 36.18 15.69
CA PRO A 217 -5.17 35.04 15.50
C PRO A 217 -5.45 34.76 14.02
N TRP A 218 -5.61 35.81 13.21
CA TRP A 218 -5.83 35.69 11.76
C TRP A 218 -4.62 35.09 11.05
N ARG A 219 -3.39 35.49 11.41
CA ARG A 219 -2.15 34.93 10.84
C ARG A 219 -1.99 33.44 11.14
N VAL A 220 -2.39 32.99 12.34
CA VAL A 220 -2.40 31.56 12.69
C VAL A 220 -3.41 30.81 11.82
N LYS A 221 -4.63 31.33 11.66
CA LYS A 221 -5.65 30.75 10.77
C LYS A 221 -5.21 30.74 9.30
N LEU A 222 -4.55 31.79 8.83
CA LEU A 222 -3.99 31.91 7.49
C LEU A 222 -2.96 30.80 7.24
N SER A 223 -1.96 30.68 8.13
CA SER A 223 -0.92 29.65 8.04
C SER A 223 -1.50 28.24 8.00
N ALA A 224 -2.45 27.94 8.89
CA ALA A 224 -3.11 26.63 8.94
C ALA A 224 -3.86 26.30 7.65
N ASN A 225 -4.68 27.24 7.15
CA ASN A 225 -5.45 27.03 5.91
C ASN A 225 -4.55 26.88 4.68
N VAL A 226 -3.50 27.70 4.56
CA VAL A 226 -2.53 27.59 3.45
C VAL A 226 -1.82 26.24 3.51
N THR A 227 -1.39 25.80 4.70
CA THR A 227 -0.71 24.50 4.87
C THR A 227 -1.61 23.33 4.48
N ILE A 228 -2.87 23.33 4.91
CA ILE A 228 -3.85 22.30 4.55
C ILE A 228 -4.13 22.30 3.04
N PHE A 229 -4.25 23.48 2.43
CA PHE A 229 -4.49 23.61 0.99
C PHE A 229 -3.30 23.09 0.16
N VAL A 230 -2.07 23.42 0.54
CA VAL A 230 -0.86 22.92 -0.13
C VAL A 230 -0.75 21.40 0.01
N ALA A 231 -0.97 20.86 1.22
CA ALA A 231 -0.93 19.42 1.46
C ALA A 231 -1.98 18.65 0.64
N THR A 232 -3.23 19.13 0.62
CA THR A 232 -4.31 18.49 -0.15
C THR A 232 -4.07 18.59 -1.66
N SER A 233 -3.58 19.72 -2.15
CA SER A 233 -3.21 19.90 -3.56
C SER A 233 -2.07 18.98 -3.99
N MET A 234 -1.05 18.79 -3.13
CA MET A 234 0.07 17.88 -3.39
C MET A 234 -0.41 16.42 -3.49
N VAL A 235 -1.26 15.98 -2.57
CA VAL A 235 -1.85 14.62 -2.62
C VAL A 235 -2.64 14.43 -3.91
N LEU A 236 -3.46 15.40 -4.30
CA LEU A 236 -4.25 15.30 -5.53
C LEU A 236 -3.35 15.22 -6.77
N LEU A 237 -2.28 16.02 -6.83
CA LEU A 237 -1.27 15.97 -7.91
C LEU A 237 -0.58 14.60 -7.99
N VAL A 238 -0.23 14.00 -6.84
CA VAL A 238 0.36 12.65 -6.80
C VAL A 238 -0.61 11.60 -7.33
N ILE A 239 -1.90 11.68 -6.96
CA ILE A 239 -2.94 10.75 -7.46
C ILE A 239 -3.10 10.90 -8.97
N ILE A 240 -3.15 12.13 -9.49
CA ILE A 240 -3.22 12.40 -10.94
C ILE A 240 -2.00 11.79 -11.63
N TYR A 241 -0.79 12.03 -11.12
CA TYR A 241 0.44 11.47 -11.68
C TYR A 241 0.41 9.94 -11.68
N ALA A 242 0.02 9.32 -10.56
CA ALA A 242 -0.08 7.86 -10.44
C ALA A 242 -1.07 7.26 -11.45
N TYR A 243 -2.25 7.90 -11.61
CA TYR A 243 -3.25 7.50 -12.61
C TYR A 243 -2.66 7.53 -14.02
N PHE A 244 -1.96 8.61 -14.41
CA PHE A 244 -1.33 8.73 -15.73
C PHE A 244 -0.16 7.75 -15.93
N ALA A 245 0.65 7.55 -14.90
CA ALA A 245 1.74 6.59 -14.93
C ALA A 245 1.22 5.16 -15.10
N GLN A 246 0.11 4.80 -14.44
CA GLN A 246 -0.54 3.50 -14.59
C GLN A 246 -1.18 3.35 -15.98
N ALA A 247 -1.90 4.39 -16.43
CA ALA A 247 -2.53 4.46 -17.74
C ALA A 247 -1.55 4.30 -18.90
N THR A 248 -0.32 4.83 -18.75
CA THR A 248 0.76 4.72 -19.74
C THR A 248 1.43 3.36 -19.70
N ARG A 249 1.67 2.80 -18.49
CA ARG A 249 2.20 1.45 -18.32
C ARG A 249 1.30 0.38 -18.95
N ALA A 250 -0.01 0.51 -18.80
CA ALA A 250 -0.97 -0.41 -19.41
C ALA A 250 -0.87 -0.41 -20.96
N LEU A 251 -0.75 0.77 -21.57
CA LEU A 251 -0.59 0.90 -23.03
C LEU A 251 0.74 0.31 -23.52
N GLN A 252 1.82 0.47 -22.74
CA GLN A 252 3.11 -0.13 -23.06
C GLN A 252 3.05 -1.67 -22.99
N ALA A 253 2.36 -2.22 -21.99
CA ALA A 253 2.16 -3.67 -21.88
C ALA A 253 1.42 -4.23 -23.10
N ASP A 254 0.31 -3.60 -23.51
CA ASP A 254 -0.44 -4.01 -24.72
C ASP A 254 0.42 -3.95 -25.99
N GLY A 255 1.27 -2.92 -26.11
CA GLY A 255 2.26 -2.81 -27.19
C GLY A 255 3.28 -3.95 -27.19
N ILE A 256 3.80 -4.32 -26.01
CA ILE A 256 4.75 -5.43 -25.87
C ILE A 256 4.09 -6.78 -26.19
N TYR A 257 2.85 -7.01 -25.73
CA TYR A 257 2.12 -8.24 -26.01
C TYR A 257 1.88 -8.43 -27.51
N SER A 258 1.43 -7.38 -28.21
CA SER A 258 1.19 -7.45 -29.65
C SER A 258 2.49 -7.68 -30.46
N ALA A 259 3.58 -7.00 -30.08
CA ALA A 259 4.89 -7.21 -30.69
C ALA A 259 5.45 -8.62 -30.44
N THR A 260 5.28 -9.16 -29.23
CA THR A 260 5.73 -10.51 -28.88
C THR A 260 4.97 -11.57 -29.67
N ARG A 261 3.64 -11.44 -29.78
CA ARG A 261 2.82 -12.34 -30.59
C ARG A 261 3.25 -12.35 -32.05
N SER A 262 3.46 -11.18 -32.65
CA SER A 262 3.94 -11.07 -34.04
C SER A 262 5.33 -11.70 -34.24
N ARG A 263 6.23 -11.60 -33.25
CA ARG A 263 7.54 -12.26 -33.30
C ARG A 263 7.44 -13.78 -33.21
N ILE A 264 6.57 -14.29 -32.34
CA ILE A 264 6.31 -15.74 -32.22
C ILE A 264 5.76 -16.29 -33.54
N ASP A 265 4.75 -15.63 -34.11
CA ASP A 265 4.17 -16.02 -35.40
C ASP A 265 5.22 -16.03 -36.52
N ALA A 266 6.09 -15.01 -36.57
CA ALA A 266 7.19 -14.95 -37.54
C ALA A 266 8.27 -16.02 -37.33
N ALA A 267 8.56 -16.40 -36.08
CA ALA A 267 9.52 -17.46 -35.75
C ALA A 267 8.98 -18.84 -36.13
N LEU A 268 7.71 -19.11 -35.83
CA LEU A 268 7.04 -20.36 -36.17
C LEU A 268 6.93 -20.55 -37.70
N ASN A 269 6.56 -19.51 -38.44
CA ASN A 269 6.48 -19.55 -39.91
C ASN A 269 7.85 -19.80 -40.55
N ARG A 270 8.92 -19.15 -40.08
CA ARG A 270 10.29 -19.38 -40.62
C ARG A 270 10.84 -20.77 -40.28
N GLY A 271 10.51 -21.32 -39.11
CA GLY A 271 10.98 -22.63 -38.68
C GLY A 271 10.23 -23.81 -39.32
N ARG A 272 9.21 -23.55 -40.14
CA ARG A 272 8.23 -24.57 -40.58
C ARG A 272 7.72 -25.37 -39.38
N CYS A 273 7.35 -24.64 -38.33
CA CYS A 273 6.84 -25.19 -37.08
C CYS A 273 5.38 -24.77 -36.89
N GLY A 274 4.52 -25.75 -36.61
CA GLY A 274 3.14 -25.54 -36.19
C GLY A 274 2.97 -25.85 -34.72
N LEU A 275 2.32 -24.98 -33.95
CA LEU A 275 1.85 -25.30 -32.60
C LEU A 275 0.49 -26.00 -32.67
N PHE A 276 0.27 -26.98 -31.81
CA PHE A 276 -1.04 -27.53 -31.51
C PHE A 276 -1.26 -27.67 -30.00
N ASP A 277 -2.53 -27.65 -29.61
CA ASP A 277 -2.99 -27.95 -28.25
C ASP A 277 -4.16 -28.94 -28.37
N TRP A 278 -4.02 -30.11 -27.79
CA TRP A 278 -5.03 -31.16 -27.82
C TRP A 278 -5.55 -31.45 -26.41
N ASP A 279 -6.82 -31.10 -26.19
CA ASP A 279 -7.61 -31.54 -25.03
C ASP A 279 -7.89 -33.05 -25.15
N LEU A 280 -7.15 -33.85 -24.38
CA LEU A 280 -7.21 -35.31 -24.40
C LEU A 280 -8.54 -35.85 -23.82
N SER A 281 -9.27 -35.05 -23.06
CA SER A 281 -10.53 -35.45 -22.43
C SER A 281 -11.71 -35.31 -23.38
N ARG A 282 -11.71 -34.24 -24.20
CA ARG A 282 -12.82 -33.92 -25.11
C ARG A 282 -12.54 -34.17 -26.59
N GLY A 283 -11.31 -34.58 -26.95
CA GLY A 283 -10.93 -34.85 -28.34
C GLY A 283 -10.91 -33.59 -29.21
N ARG A 284 -10.59 -32.45 -28.59
CA ARG A 284 -10.63 -31.13 -29.21
C ARG A 284 -9.21 -30.64 -29.45
N VAL A 285 -8.91 -30.26 -30.69
CA VAL A 285 -7.56 -29.86 -31.09
C VAL A 285 -7.55 -28.47 -31.66
N PHE A 286 -6.73 -27.61 -31.07
CA PHE A 286 -6.40 -26.31 -31.59
C PHE A 286 -5.11 -26.39 -32.41
N TRP A 287 -5.11 -25.78 -33.58
CA TRP A 287 -3.93 -25.60 -34.43
C TRP A 287 -3.62 -24.11 -34.60
N SER A 288 -2.33 -23.79 -34.54
CA SER A 288 -1.83 -22.48 -34.97
C SER A 288 -1.99 -22.30 -36.49
N ALA A 289 -2.03 -21.03 -36.93
CA ALA A 289 -2.12 -20.70 -38.36
C ALA A 289 -0.99 -21.32 -39.19
N SER A 290 0.23 -21.38 -38.63
CA SER A 290 1.40 -21.95 -39.29
C SER A 290 1.28 -23.46 -39.55
N LEU A 291 0.52 -24.19 -38.73
CA LEU A 291 0.26 -25.62 -38.92
C LEU A 291 -0.72 -25.87 -40.08
N TYR A 292 -1.73 -25.01 -40.23
CA TYR A 292 -2.62 -25.04 -41.40
C TYR A 292 -1.85 -24.73 -42.69
N GLU A 293 -1.03 -23.68 -42.67
CA GLU A 293 -0.18 -23.29 -43.82
C GLU A 293 0.79 -24.40 -44.22
N MET A 294 1.37 -25.12 -43.25
CA MET A 294 2.28 -26.25 -43.50
C MET A 294 1.62 -27.40 -44.29
N LEU A 295 0.32 -27.57 -44.13
CA LEU A 295 -0.48 -28.56 -44.84
C LEU A 295 -1.25 -27.97 -46.04
N GLY A 296 -1.00 -26.70 -46.37
CA GLY A 296 -1.61 -25.99 -47.49
C GLY A 296 -3.08 -25.62 -47.28
N MET A 297 -3.56 -25.66 -46.04
CA MET A 297 -4.95 -25.36 -45.69
C MET A 297 -5.14 -23.90 -45.28
N ASP A 298 -6.33 -23.36 -45.51
CA ASP A 298 -6.71 -22.04 -45.00
C ASP A 298 -6.82 -22.06 -43.47
N PRO A 299 -6.18 -21.12 -42.75
CA PRO A 299 -6.21 -21.08 -41.31
C PRO A 299 -7.63 -20.84 -40.79
N ARG A 300 -8.06 -21.68 -39.84
CA ARG A 300 -9.36 -21.58 -39.17
C ARG A 300 -9.15 -21.28 -37.69
N ASN A 301 -10.00 -20.42 -37.13
CA ASN A 301 -10.01 -20.10 -35.69
C ASN A 301 -11.02 -20.96 -34.92
N ASP A 302 -11.35 -22.15 -35.42
CA ASP A 302 -12.28 -23.07 -34.76
C ASP A 302 -11.52 -24.28 -34.24
N ILE A 303 -12.05 -24.93 -33.22
CA ILE A 303 -11.44 -26.12 -32.64
C ILE A 303 -11.74 -27.31 -33.55
N MET A 304 -10.68 -27.99 -34.00
CA MET A 304 -10.80 -29.17 -34.84
C MET A 304 -11.24 -30.36 -34.01
N GLY A 305 -12.17 -31.16 -34.54
CA GLY A 305 -12.55 -32.43 -33.96
C GLY A 305 -11.51 -33.50 -34.30
N PHE A 306 -11.21 -34.39 -33.34
CA PHE A 306 -10.28 -35.50 -33.50
C PHE A 306 -10.46 -36.33 -34.79
N ALA A 307 -11.71 -36.54 -35.23
CA ALA A 307 -12.02 -37.30 -36.44
C ALA A 307 -11.48 -36.64 -37.73
N GLU A 308 -11.43 -35.30 -37.79
CA GLU A 308 -10.94 -34.56 -38.96
C GLU A 308 -9.41 -34.74 -39.11
N ILE A 309 -8.67 -34.72 -37.99
CA ILE A 309 -7.21 -34.97 -37.98
C ILE A 309 -6.87 -36.38 -38.42
N LEU A 310 -7.68 -37.36 -38.02
CA LEU A 310 -7.49 -38.76 -38.39
C LEU A 310 -7.56 -38.96 -39.92
N THR A 311 -8.41 -38.20 -40.62
CA THR A 311 -8.50 -38.27 -42.09
C THR A 311 -7.28 -37.68 -42.82
N LEU A 312 -6.56 -36.77 -42.16
CA LEU A 312 -5.34 -36.16 -42.68
C LEU A 312 -4.10 -37.00 -42.37
N THR A 313 -4.17 -37.95 -41.45
CA THR A 313 -3.02 -38.75 -41.01
C THR A 313 -2.94 -40.04 -41.82
N HIS A 314 -1.73 -40.46 -42.20
CA HIS A 314 -1.56 -41.70 -42.98
C HIS A 314 -1.94 -42.94 -42.14
N PRO A 315 -2.86 -43.82 -42.60
CA PRO A 315 -3.37 -44.95 -41.83
C PRO A 315 -2.30 -45.92 -41.33
N ASP A 316 -1.22 -46.13 -42.10
CA ASP A 316 -0.16 -47.07 -41.76
C ASP A 316 0.90 -46.55 -40.77
N ASP A 317 0.89 -45.25 -40.43
CA ASP A 317 1.98 -44.64 -39.64
C ASP A 317 1.66 -44.48 -38.15
N VAL A 318 0.42 -44.10 -37.81
CA VAL A 318 0.04 -43.87 -36.41
C VAL A 318 -1.47 -44.02 -36.20
N ASP A 319 -1.84 -44.74 -35.14
CA ASP A 319 -3.18 -44.67 -34.55
C ASP A 319 -3.18 -43.65 -33.42
N LEU A 320 -3.82 -42.49 -33.66
CA LEU A 320 -3.88 -41.40 -32.70
C LEU A 320 -4.74 -41.74 -31.47
N TYR A 321 -5.68 -42.69 -31.58
CA TYR A 321 -6.53 -43.11 -30.47
C TYR A 321 -5.74 -43.93 -29.45
N ASP A 322 -4.94 -44.88 -29.94
CA ASP A 322 -4.03 -45.67 -29.09
C ASP A 322 -2.93 -44.81 -28.49
N LEU A 323 -2.47 -43.77 -29.21
CA LEU A 323 -1.52 -42.80 -28.67
C LEU A 323 -2.12 -42.01 -27.50
N ALA A 324 -3.33 -41.48 -27.64
CA ALA A 324 -4.02 -40.75 -26.56
C ALA A 324 -4.25 -41.64 -25.32
N LYS A 325 -4.72 -42.88 -25.54
CA LYS A 325 -4.96 -43.85 -24.48
C LYS A 325 -3.66 -44.21 -23.75
N SER A 326 -2.59 -44.47 -24.49
CA SER A 326 -1.27 -44.74 -23.90
C SER A 326 -0.78 -43.58 -23.04
N LEU A 327 -0.98 -42.32 -23.45
CA LEU A 327 -0.51 -41.15 -22.70
C LEU A 327 -1.28 -40.96 -21.40
N LEU A 328 -2.56 -41.27 -21.38
CA LEU A 328 -3.39 -41.23 -20.18
C LEU A 328 -3.08 -42.41 -19.22
N ASP A 329 -2.78 -43.60 -19.74
CA ASP A 329 -2.60 -44.82 -18.95
C ASP A 329 -1.16 -45.02 -18.41
N THR A 330 -0.12 -44.61 -19.14
CA THR A 330 1.29 -44.92 -18.78
C THR A 330 2.04 -43.82 -18.02
N GLY A 331 1.43 -42.65 -17.79
CA GLY A 331 2.07 -41.53 -17.07
C GLY A 331 3.29 -40.93 -17.78
N LYS A 332 3.46 -41.21 -19.08
CA LYS A 332 4.49 -40.58 -19.92
C LYS A 332 4.01 -39.21 -20.36
N ASN A 333 4.71 -38.18 -19.94
CA ASN A 333 4.33 -36.80 -20.24
C ASN A 333 4.85 -36.30 -21.59
N ASN A 334 5.63 -37.07 -22.35
CA ASN A 334 6.21 -36.59 -23.62
C ASN A 334 5.92 -37.50 -24.82
N VAL A 335 5.81 -36.88 -25.99
CA VAL A 335 5.64 -37.52 -27.29
C VAL A 335 6.72 -36.99 -28.22
N ASP A 336 7.51 -37.87 -28.82
CA ASP A 336 8.37 -37.55 -29.97
C ASP A 336 8.19 -38.65 -31.02
N ARG A 337 7.36 -38.38 -32.02
CA ARG A 337 7.01 -39.34 -33.07
C ARG A 337 7.01 -38.67 -34.44
N GLN A 338 7.13 -39.49 -35.48
CA GLN A 338 7.08 -39.04 -36.87
C GLN A 338 6.01 -39.79 -37.62
N TRP A 339 5.16 -39.07 -38.35
CA TRP A 339 4.15 -39.66 -39.21
C TRP A 339 3.88 -38.77 -40.40
N ARG A 340 3.27 -39.34 -41.43
CA ARG A 340 2.88 -38.57 -42.62
C ARG A 340 1.50 -37.97 -42.43
N MET A 341 1.38 -36.70 -42.78
CA MET A 341 0.10 -36.03 -42.92
C MET A 341 -0.11 -35.60 -44.38
N ARG A 342 -1.36 -35.62 -44.80
CA ARG A 342 -1.77 -35.33 -46.17
C ARG A 342 -1.87 -33.82 -46.36
N HIS A 343 -1.10 -33.32 -47.30
CA HIS A 343 -1.19 -31.93 -47.75
C HIS A 343 -2.38 -31.76 -48.70
N ILE A 344 -2.89 -30.53 -48.83
CA ILE A 344 -4.08 -30.24 -49.67
C ILE A 344 -3.89 -30.63 -51.15
N ASP A 345 -2.65 -30.58 -51.65
CA ASP A 345 -2.28 -30.95 -53.02
C ASP A 345 -2.20 -32.49 -53.23
N GLY A 346 -2.42 -33.26 -52.17
CA GLY A 346 -2.38 -34.72 -52.18
C GLY A 346 -1.00 -35.35 -51.91
N SER A 347 0.05 -34.54 -51.71
CA SER A 347 1.37 -35.04 -51.30
C SER A 347 1.41 -35.41 -49.80
N TRP A 348 2.39 -36.23 -49.42
CA TRP A 348 2.63 -36.62 -48.03
C TRP A 348 3.77 -35.80 -47.44
N VAL A 349 3.49 -35.11 -46.34
CA VAL A 349 4.49 -34.35 -45.58
C VAL A 349 4.86 -35.15 -44.34
N TRP A 350 6.15 -35.40 -44.14
CA TRP A 350 6.64 -36.04 -42.93
C TRP A 350 6.68 -35.02 -41.81
N LEU A 351 5.84 -35.21 -40.79
CA LEU A 351 5.82 -34.36 -39.62
C LEU A 351 6.46 -35.08 -38.44
N ARG A 352 7.38 -34.39 -37.78
CA ARG A 352 7.86 -34.76 -36.45
C ARG A 352 7.09 -33.97 -35.41
N VAL A 353 6.43 -34.70 -34.54
CA VAL A 353 5.56 -34.16 -33.49
C VAL A 353 6.27 -34.32 -32.17
N ARG A 354 6.53 -33.19 -31.52
CA ARG A 354 7.10 -33.11 -30.17
C ARG A 354 6.13 -32.40 -29.25
N ALA A 355 5.62 -33.12 -28.26
CA ALA A 355 4.59 -32.59 -27.38
C ALA A 355 4.76 -33.05 -25.94
N GLU A 356 4.26 -32.25 -25.02
CA GLU A 356 4.23 -32.55 -23.59
C GLU A 356 2.79 -32.46 -23.07
N VAL A 357 2.45 -33.38 -22.16
CA VAL A 357 1.17 -33.38 -21.46
C VAL A 357 1.26 -32.43 -20.28
N GLN A 358 0.47 -31.37 -20.31
CA GLN A 358 0.36 -30.38 -19.25
C GLN A 358 -1.03 -30.44 -18.61
N THR A 359 -1.07 -30.32 -17.29
CA THR A 359 -2.32 -30.20 -16.52
C THR A 359 -2.38 -28.79 -15.93
N ASP A 360 -3.46 -28.07 -16.21
CA ASP A 360 -3.64 -26.70 -15.73
C ASP A 360 -4.05 -26.70 -14.24
N ALA A 361 -3.50 -25.76 -13.45
CA ALA A 361 -3.57 -25.77 -11.98
C ALA A 361 -5.00 -25.60 -11.40
N GLY A 362 -5.98 -25.26 -12.23
CA GLY A 362 -7.39 -25.09 -11.85
C GLY A 362 -8.37 -26.12 -12.44
N THR A 363 -7.98 -26.85 -13.49
CA THR A 363 -8.84 -27.82 -14.18
C THR A 363 -8.02 -29.08 -14.42
N HIS A 364 -8.39 -30.19 -13.78
CA HIS A 364 -7.72 -31.50 -13.87
C HIS A 364 -7.81 -32.17 -15.28
N GLU A 365 -7.98 -31.39 -16.35
CA GLU A 365 -8.07 -31.87 -17.73
C GLU A 365 -6.67 -31.86 -18.36
N PRO A 366 -6.10 -33.01 -18.77
CA PRO A 366 -4.79 -33.07 -19.40
C PRO A 366 -4.83 -32.58 -20.87
N HIS A 367 -3.92 -31.67 -21.20
CA HIS A 367 -3.73 -31.12 -22.54
C HIS A 367 -2.39 -31.56 -23.10
N LEU A 368 -2.36 -32.06 -24.34
CA LEU A 368 -1.13 -32.37 -25.07
C LEU A 368 -0.76 -31.16 -25.93
N ILE A 369 0.21 -30.39 -25.47
CA ILE A 369 0.68 -29.16 -26.13
C ILE A 369 2.02 -29.44 -26.79
N GLY A 370 2.14 -29.11 -28.06
CA GLY A 370 3.36 -29.45 -28.80
C GLY A 370 3.56 -28.69 -30.09
N ILE A 371 4.72 -28.97 -30.69
CA ILE A 371 5.10 -28.49 -32.00
C ILE A 371 5.15 -29.64 -33.01
N CYS A 372 4.70 -29.34 -34.23
CA CYS A 372 4.87 -30.14 -35.42
C CYS A 372 5.94 -29.48 -36.30
N MET A 373 6.93 -30.25 -36.73
CA MET A 373 7.99 -29.79 -37.64
C MET A 373 7.96 -30.62 -38.92
N ASP A 374 8.07 -29.98 -40.07
CA ASP A 374 8.28 -30.69 -41.34
C ASP A 374 9.71 -31.26 -41.42
N VAL A 375 9.84 -32.59 -41.47
CA VAL A 375 11.12 -33.33 -41.56
C VAL A 375 11.27 -34.09 -42.88
N THR A 376 10.49 -33.72 -43.90
CA THR A 376 10.52 -34.37 -45.22
C THR A 376 11.91 -34.33 -45.86
N GLU A 377 12.60 -33.17 -45.75
CA GLU A 377 13.97 -32.99 -46.24
C GLU A 377 14.98 -33.89 -45.49
N GLN A 378 14.84 -34.02 -44.17
CA GLN A 378 15.72 -34.86 -43.35
C GLN A 378 15.64 -36.35 -43.73
N LYS A 379 14.44 -36.84 -44.07
CA LYS A 379 14.24 -38.23 -44.53
C LYS A 379 14.85 -38.47 -45.92
N GLN A 380 14.80 -37.48 -46.80
CA GLN A 380 15.49 -37.55 -48.10
C GLN A 380 17.01 -37.61 -47.94
N LEU A 381 17.58 -36.90 -46.96
CA LEU A 381 19.01 -36.99 -46.61
C LEU A 381 19.41 -38.37 -46.07
N ALA A 382 18.56 -39.02 -45.27
CA ALA A 382 18.83 -40.39 -44.80
C ALA A 382 18.85 -41.42 -45.96
N ALA A 383 18.02 -41.21 -46.99
CA ALA A 383 18.07 -42.02 -48.21
C ALA A 383 19.38 -41.83 -49.00
N GLN A 384 20.04 -40.65 -48.91
CA GLN A 384 21.38 -40.43 -49.47
C GLN A 384 22.48 -41.23 -48.75
N SER A 385 22.30 -41.62 -47.48
CA SER A 385 23.26 -42.47 -46.76
C SER A 385 23.41 -43.85 -47.41
N ARG A 386 22.34 -44.37 -48.02
CA ARG A 386 22.39 -45.61 -48.82
C ARG A 386 23.19 -45.44 -50.12
N THR A 387 23.28 -44.21 -50.64
CA THR A 387 24.21 -43.81 -51.70
C THR A 387 25.65 -43.67 -51.18
N ALA A 388 25.84 -43.52 -49.87
CA ALA A 388 27.16 -43.39 -49.25
C ALA A 388 27.98 -44.69 -49.23
N ASP A 389 27.35 -45.87 -49.32
CA ASP A 389 28.08 -47.15 -49.49
C ASP A 389 28.80 -47.24 -50.84
N LEU A 390 28.19 -46.70 -51.90
CA LEU A 390 28.84 -46.49 -53.19
C LEU A 390 29.90 -45.39 -53.12
N ARG A 391 29.66 -44.34 -52.30
CA ARG A 391 30.72 -43.39 -51.93
C ARG A 391 31.82 -44.02 -51.08
N LEU A 392 31.65 -45.16 -50.41
CA LEU A 392 32.65 -45.69 -49.47
C LEU A 392 33.89 -46.23 -50.22
N ARG A 393 33.68 -46.80 -51.40
CA ARG A 393 34.76 -47.14 -52.35
C ARG A 393 35.42 -45.89 -52.93
N ASP A 394 34.62 -44.89 -53.28
CA ASP A 394 35.11 -43.58 -53.75
C ASP A 394 35.82 -42.81 -52.61
N ALA A 395 35.43 -43.09 -51.38
CA ALA A 395 35.98 -42.52 -50.16
C ALA A 395 37.32 -43.16 -49.85
N ILE A 396 37.49 -44.48 -49.88
CA ILE A 396 38.81 -45.12 -49.65
C ILE A 396 39.87 -44.56 -50.60
N GLU A 397 39.51 -44.19 -51.83
CA GLU A 397 40.44 -43.58 -52.78
C GLU A 397 40.75 -42.11 -52.46
N ASN A 398 39.77 -41.38 -51.94
CA ASN A 398 39.86 -39.96 -51.57
C ASN A 398 40.11 -39.70 -50.08
N ILE A 399 40.21 -40.72 -49.22
CA ILE A 399 40.46 -40.52 -47.79
C ILE A 399 41.85 -39.92 -47.66
N SER A 400 41.96 -38.83 -46.91
CA SER A 400 43.21 -38.10 -46.70
C SER A 400 44.32 -38.94 -46.05
N GLU A 401 43.94 -40.06 -45.45
CA GLU A 401 44.83 -40.99 -44.76
C GLU A 401 45.47 -41.96 -45.75
N ALA A 402 46.70 -42.34 -45.45
CA ALA A 402 47.42 -43.32 -46.25
C ALA A 402 46.84 -44.71 -45.95
N PHE A 403 46.17 -45.32 -46.94
CA PHE A 403 45.56 -46.64 -46.77
C PHE A 403 46.24 -47.65 -47.69
N VAL A 404 46.66 -48.77 -47.10
CA VAL A 404 47.13 -49.93 -47.83
C VAL A 404 46.59 -51.21 -47.21
N LEU A 405 46.23 -52.14 -48.08
CA LEU A 405 45.78 -53.48 -47.73
C LEU A 405 46.70 -54.49 -48.40
N TRP A 406 47.21 -55.42 -47.61
CA TRP A 406 48.07 -56.52 -48.00
C TRP A 406 47.34 -57.85 -47.77
N ASP A 407 47.66 -58.86 -48.59
CA ASP A 407 47.17 -60.23 -48.42
C ASP A 407 48.09 -61.06 -47.50
N ALA A 408 47.71 -62.31 -47.24
CA ALA A 408 48.40 -63.21 -46.32
C ALA A 408 49.83 -63.57 -46.75
N ASP A 409 50.12 -63.48 -48.05
CA ASP A 409 51.43 -63.76 -48.65
C ASP A 409 52.30 -62.49 -48.77
N ASN A 410 51.86 -61.39 -48.13
CA ASN A 410 52.47 -60.06 -48.15
C ASN A 410 52.56 -59.44 -49.56
N HIS A 411 51.52 -59.63 -50.38
CA HIS A 411 51.34 -58.91 -51.63
C HIS A 411 50.27 -57.83 -51.50
N LEU A 412 50.41 -56.76 -52.28
CA LEU A 412 49.51 -55.61 -52.26
C LEU A 412 48.13 -56.00 -52.79
N VAL A 413 47.07 -55.80 -52.02
CA VAL A 413 45.67 -56.02 -52.47
C VAL A 413 45.10 -54.74 -53.04
N MET A 414 45.20 -53.64 -52.29
CA MET A 414 44.86 -52.31 -52.76
C MET A 414 45.54 -51.25 -51.90
N CYS A 415 45.79 -50.09 -52.46
CA CYS A 415 46.11 -48.89 -51.68
C CYS A 415 45.52 -47.69 -52.39
N ASN A 416 45.30 -46.63 -51.62
CA ASN A 416 44.81 -45.38 -52.17
C ASN A 416 45.94 -44.47 -52.65
N SER A 417 45.55 -43.42 -53.39
CA SER A 417 46.47 -42.40 -53.89
C SER A 417 47.30 -41.70 -52.79
N ASN A 418 46.75 -41.51 -51.58
CA ASN A 418 47.45 -40.85 -50.47
C ASN A 418 48.57 -41.70 -49.88
N TYR A 419 48.43 -43.02 -49.82
CA TYR A 419 49.50 -43.92 -49.42
C TYR A 419 50.73 -43.79 -50.33
N ARG A 420 50.49 -43.71 -51.64
CA ARG A 420 51.53 -43.49 -52.65
C ARG A 420 52.21 -42.12 -52.50
N LEU A 421 51.42 -41.05 -52.33
CA LEU A 421 51.95 -39.69 -52.19
C LEU A 421 52.75 -39.51 -50.89
N LEU A 422 52.27 -40.06 -49.78
CA LEU A 422 52.91 -39.95 -48.48
C LEU A 422 54.28 -40.63 -48.46
N HIS A 423 54.41 -41.80 -49.09
CA HIS A 423 55.66 -42.56 -49.15
C HIS A 423 56.52 -42.28 -50.39
N HIS A 424 56.08 -41.37 -51.27
CA HIS A 424 56.73 -40.98 -52.53
C HIS A 424 56.96 -42.15 -53.51
N LEU A 425 56.00 -43.06 -53.61
CA LEU A 425 56.09 -44.29 -54.39
C LEU A 425 55.74 -44.07 -55.89
N PRO A 426 56.49 -44.65 -56.85
CA PRO A 426 56.17 -44.55 -58.27
C PRO A 426 55.09 -45.57 -58.72
N ASP A 427 54.22 -45.21 -59.67
CA ASP A 427 53.03 -46.01 -60.06
C ASP A 427 53.29 -47.47 -60.49
N HIS A 428 54.50 -47.81 -60.92
CA HIS A 428 54.82 -49.15 -61.40
C HIS A 428 55.00 -50.19 -60.27
N VAL A 429 55.20 -49.76 -59.01
CA VAL A 429 55.30 -50.65 -57.83
C VAL A 429 53.99 -50.77 -57.05
N VAL A 430 52.93 -50.08 -57.47
CA VAL A 430 51.67 -49.95 -56.71
C VAL A 430 50.54 -50.80 -57.32
N LYS A 431 50.91 -51.89 -58.03
CA LYS A 431 49.94 -52.81 -58.64
C LYS A 431 49.56 -53.91 -57.67
N ALA A 432 48.27 -54.28 -57.68
CA ALA A 432 47.81 -55.43 -56.90
C ALA A 432 48.62 -56.69 -57.26
N GLY A 433 49.09 -57.42 -56.25
CA GLY A 433 50.01 -58.56 -56.37
C GLY A 433 51.50 -58.21 -56.22
N THR A 434 51.88 -56.95 -56.00
CA THR A 434 53.30 -56.58 -55.80
C THR A 434 53.78 -56.99 -54.41
N PRO A 435 54.98 -57.61 -54.25
CA PRO A 435 55.50 -57.99 -52.94
C PRO A 435 55.84 -56.78 -52.06
N TYR A 436 55.56 -56.90 -50.76
CA TYR A 436 55.81 -55.86 -49.74
C TYR A 436 57.25 -55.30 -49.74
N SER A 437 58.26 -56.15 -49.89
CA SER A 437 59.68 -55.75 -49.88
C SER A 437 60.05 -54.79 -51.01
N THR A 438 59.43 -54.94 -52.17
CA THR A 438 59.63 -54.06 -53.34
C THR A 438 59.00 -52.69 -53.13
N VAL A 439 57.87 -52.62 -52.42
CA VAL A 439 57.19 -51.36 -52.13
C VAL A 439 57.91 -50.60 -51.01
N MET A 440 58.33 -51.28 -49.94
CA MET A 440 58.98 -50.62 -48.80
C MET A 440 60.40 -50.14 -49.06
N SER A 441 61.15 -50.81 -49.93
CA SER A 441 62.49 -50.35 -50.34
C SER A 441 62.48 -49.05 -51.13
N SER A 442 61.32 -48.66 -51.68
CA SER A 442 61.12 -47.41 -52.40
C SER A 442 60.45 -46.32 -51.55
N ALA A 443 60.14 -46.59 -50.28
CA ALA A 443 59.42 -45.67 -49.38
C ALA A 443 60.37 -44.83 -48.51
N SER A 444 59.93 -43.63 -48.10
CA SER A 444 60.69 -42.71 -47.22
C SER A 444 60.74 -43.20 -45.75
N GLN A 445 61.85 -42.96 -45.04
CA GLN A 445 62.07 -43.42 -43.66
C GLN A 445 61.73 -42.36 -42.59
N PRO A 446 61.22 -42.75 -41.39
CA PRO A 446 60.81 -41.83 -40.32
C PRO A 446 61.94 -41.31 -39.41
N ILE A 447 61.73 -40.17 -38.73
CA ILE A 447 62.72 -39.49 -37.85
C ILE A 447 62.56 -39.87 -36.36
N ILE A 448 61.34 -39.91 -35.83
CA ILE A 448 61.04 -40.33 -34.44
C ILE A 448 59.82 -41.28 -34.47
N SER A 449 59.92 -42.41 -33.76
CA SER A 449 58.83 -43.36 -33.56
C SER A 449 58.60 -43.56 -32.07
N GLU A 450 57.42 -43.16 -31.58
CA GLU A 450 56.93 -43.45 -30.24
C GLU A 450 56.00 -44.67 -30.31
N PRO A 451 56.40 -45.83 -29.75
CA PRO A 451 55.47 -46.95 -29.61
C PRO A 451 54.33 -46.56 -28.67
N GLU A 452 53.08 -46.88 -29.03
CA GLU A 452 51.96 -46.68 -28.12
C GLU A 452 52.13 -47.67 -26.95
N GLU A 453 52.38 -47.16 -25.73
CA GLU A 453 52.46 -47.96 -24.50
C GLU A 453 51.09 -48.61 -24.25
N GLY A 454 51.01 -49.89 -24.59
CA GLY A 454 49.86 -50.77 -24.34
C GLY A 454 50.35 -52.16 -23.96
N ASP A 455 49.59 -52.85 -23.11
CA ASP A 455 49.95 -54.13 -22.50
C ASP A 455 49.97 -55.25 -23.57
N TYR A 456 51.13 -55.45 -24.22
CA TYR A 456 51.31 -56.45 -25.27
C TYR A 456 51.36 -57.86 -24.65
N THR A 457 50.24 -58.58 -24.71
CA THR A 457 50.26 -60.03 -24.56
C THR A 457 50.79 -60.64 -25.87
N ASP A 458 51.79 -61.51 -25.73
CA ASP A 458 52.75 -61.98 -26.76
C ASP A 458 52.13 -62.87 -27.88
N ASN A 459 50.90 -62.59 -28.34
CA ASN A 459 50.29 -63.38 -29.41
C ASN A 459 49.23 -62.67 -30.28
N ASP A 460 49.14 -61.34 -30.29
CA ASP A 460 48.25 -60.62 -31.22
C ASP A 460 48.94 -59.35 -31.74
N MET A 461 49.74 -59.47 -32.81
CA MET A 461 50.51 -58.38 -33.43
C MET A 461 49.61 -57.37 -34.17
N ASN A 462 48.79 -56.62 -33.43
CA ASN A 462 48.25 -55.33 -33.89
C ASN A 462 49.12 -54.24 -33.27
N SER A 463 49.89 -53.54 -34.09
CA SER A 463 50.77 -52.46 -33.62
C SER A 463 50.22 -51.13 -34.10
N ALA A 464 49.90 -50.27 -33.13
CA ALA A 464 49.63 -48.87 -33.38
C ALA A 464 50.78 -48.08 -32.76
N TYR A 465 51.38 -47.21 -33.55
CA TYR A 465 52.48 -46.38 -33.09
C TYR A 465 52.38 -44.99 -33.72
N LYS A 466 52.91 -44.01 -33.03
CA LYS A 466 52.86 -42.61 -33.46
C LYS A 466 54.24 -42.22 -33.97
N VAL A 467 54.26 -41.63 -35.14
CA VAL A 467 55.48 -41.27 -35.85
C VAL A 467 55.43 -39.82 -36.20
N GLU A 468 56.51 -39.10 -35.90
CA GLU A 468 56.72 -37.76 -36.41
C GLU A 468 57.58 -37.82 -37.67
N MET A 469 57.02 -37.33 -38.77
CA MET A 469 57.69 -37.27 -40.07
C MET A 469 58.45 -35.94 -40.24
N GLU A 470 59.39 -35.90 -41.17
CA GLU A 470 60.15 -34.69 -41.51
C GLU A 470 59.21 -33.54 -41.89
N GLY A 471 59.24 -32.44 -41.13
CA GLY A 471 58.36 -31.28 -41.32
C GLY A 471 57.27 -31.05 -40.24
N GLY A 472 57.30 -31.77 -39.11
CA GLY A 472 56.43 -31.50 -37.94
C GLY A 472 55.01 -32.05 -38.04
N ARG A 473 54.82 -33.11 -38.84
CA ARG A 473 53.54 -33.75 -39.12
C ARG A 473 53.43 -35.05 -38.33
N TRP A 474 52.35 -35.19 -37.56
CA TRP A 474 52.14 -36.35 -36.69
C TRP A 474 51.26 -37.40 -37.36
N LEU A 475 51.79 -38.60 -37.53
CA LEU A 475 51.08 -39.74 -38.06
C LEU A 475 50.83 -40.77 -36.97
N GLN A 476 49.61 -41.29 -36.89
CA GLN A 476 49.33 -42.52 -36.18
C GLN A 476 49.23 -43.64 -37.22
N VAL A 477 50.18 -44.57 -37.17
CA VAL A 477 50.19 -45.74 -38.06
C VAL A 477 49.61 -46.90 -37.29
N SER A 478 48.49 -47.43 -37.77
CA SER A 478 47.83 -48.59 -37.19
C SER A 478 47.88 -49.74 -38.18
N GLU A 479 48.54 -50.81 -37.79
CA GLU A 479 48.61 -52.04 -38.56
C GLU A 479 47.73 -53.10 -37.91
N ARG A 480 46.85 -53.68 -38.73
CA ARG A 480 45.90 -54.68 -38.26
C ARG A 480 45.84 -55.85 -39.21
N ARG A 481 45.92 -57.07 -38.68
CA ARG A 481 45.68 -58.27 -39.50
C ARG A 481 44.20 -58.31 -39.92
N THR A 482 43.97 -58.55 -41.20
CA THR A 482 42.63 -58.84 -41.72
C THR A 482 42.29 -60.30 -41.43
N LYS A 483 40.99 -60.62 -41.40
CA LYS A 483 40.50 -61.97 -41.09
C LYS A 483 40.99 -63.04 -42.07
N ASP A 484 41.43 -62.62 -43.25
CA ASP A 484 41.92 -63.47 -44.33
C ASP A 484 43.45 -63.68 -44.27
N GLY A 485 44.10 -63.30 -43.17
CA GLY A 485 45.54 -63.50 -42.93
C GLY A 485 46.44 -62.39 -43.46
N GLY A 486 45.91 -61.49 -44.31
CA GLY A 486 46.58 -60.26 -44.72
C GLY A 486 46.64 -59.21 -43.62
N PHE A 487 47.11 -58.00 -43.93
CA PHE A 487 47.08 -56.89 -42.98
C PHE A 487 46.75 -55.58 -43.68
N VAL A 488 45.99 -54.75 -43.00
CA VAL A 488 45.70 -53.38 -43.40
C VAL A 488 46.58 -52.45 -42.59
N SER A 489 47.28 -51.54 -43.26
CA SER A 489 47.98 -50.45 -42.62
C SER A 489 47.30 -49.15 -43.00
N VAL A 490 46.92 -48.40 -41.96
CA VAL A 490 46.32 -47.08 -42.10
C VAL A 490 47.22 -46.08 -41.39
N GLY A 491 47.79 -45.17 -42.17
CA GLY A 491 48.56 -44.03 -41.68
C GLY A 491 47.67 -42.79 -41.62
N THR A 492 47.18 -42.47 -40.43
CA THR A 492 46.31 -41.31 -40.18
C THR A 492 47.14 -40.10 -39.78
N ASP A 493 46.95 -38.96 -40.45
CA ASP A 493 47.50 -37.68 -39.97
C ASP A 493 46.68 -37.16 -38.79
N ILE A 494 47.22 -37.31 -37.58
CA ILE A 494 46.55 -36.94 -36.33
C ILE A 494 46.87 -35.51 -35.89
N THR A 495 47.47 -34.69 -36.75
CA THR A 495 47.85 -33.31 -36.41
C THR A 495 46.63 -32.47 -36.00
N GLU A 496 45.49 -32.60 -36.71
CA GLU A 496 44.23 -31.94 -36.36
C GLU A 496 43.55 -32.54 -35.12
N LEU A 497 43.67 -33.86 -34.94
CA LEU A 497 43.08 -34.57 -33.80
C LEU A 497 43.74 -34.12 -32.50
N LYS A 498 45.07 -33.99 -32.49
CA LYS A 498 45.82 -33.46 -31.35
C LYS A 498 45.43 -32.01 -31.02
N ARG A 499 45.18 -31.17 -32.03
CA ARG A 499 44.63 -29.81 -31.81
C ARG A 499 43.17 -29.81 -31.33
N LYS A 500 42.36 -30.80 -31.70
CA LYS A 500 40.97 -30.94 -31.23
C LYS A 500 40.88 -31.46 -29.80
N GLU A 501 41.76 -32.37 -29.41
CA GLU A 501 41.90 -32.88 -28.04
C GLU A 501 42.17 -31.73 -27.06
N GLU A 502 43.09 -30.83 -27.43
CA GLU A 502 43.37 -29.59 -26.68
C GLU A 502 42.13 -28.68 -26.57
N LYS A 503 41.38 -28.50 -27.66
CA LYS A 503 40.12 -27.71 -27.65
C LYS A 503 39.00 -28.36 -26.82
N LEU A 504 38.92 -29.68 -26.78
CA LEU A 504 37.93 -30.43 -25.99
C LEU A 504 38.15 -30.21 -24.50
N LEU A 505 39.42 -30.29 -24.06
CA LEU A 505 39.80 -30.01 -22.68
C LEU A 505 39.46 -28.56 -22.28
N ASP A 506 39.63 -27.60 -23.19
CA ASP A 506 39.21 -26.22 -22.95
C ASP A 506 37.67 -26.07 -22.89
N SER A 507 36.92 -26.81 -23.70
CA SER A 507 35.44 -26.79 -23.66
C SER A 507 34.88 -27.44 -22.39
N GLU A 508 35.46 -28.55 -21.91
CA GLU A 508 35.06 -29.19 -20.65
C GLU A 508 35.29 -28.27 -19.45
N ARG A 509 36.42 -27.55 -19.42
CA ARG A 509 36.68 -26.51 -18.42
C ARG A 509 35.60 -25.42 -18.47
N GLY A 510 35.18 -24.99 -19.67
CA GLY A 510 34.09 -24.03 -19.85
C GLY A 510 32.73 -24.54 -19.34
N HIS A 511 32.40 -25.80 -19.56
CA HIS A 511 31.16 -26.41 -19.06
C HIS A 511 31.14 -26.53 -17.53
N MET A 512 32.26 -26.97 -16.92
CA MET A 512 32.36 -27.07 -15.46
C MET A 512 32.22 -25.71 -14.77
N ALA A 513 32.81 -24.65 -15.35
CA ALA A 513 32.63 -23.28 -14.86
C ALA A 513 31.15 -22.84 -14.92
N THR A 514 30.44 -23.19 -15.99
CA THR A 514 29.02 -22.85 -16.17
C THR A 514 28.13 -23.58 -15.17
N ILE A 515 28.39 -24.87 -14.89
CA ILE A 515 27.63 -25.66 -13.91
C ILE A 515 27.81 -25.10 -12.50
N ALA A 516 29.03 -24.68 -12.15
CA ALA A 516 29.31 -24.03 -10.87
C ALA A 516 28.54 -22.71 -10.72
N ASP A 517 28.52 -21.87 -11.75
CA ASP A 517 27.77 -20.60 -11.76
C ASP A 517 26.25 -20.83 -11.65
N LEU A 518 25.70 -21.79 -12.41
CA LEU A 518 24.29 -22.15 -12.32
C LEU A 518 23.88 -22.66 -10.93
N ARG A 519 24.74 -23.48 -10.29
CA ARG A 519 24.49 -23.94 -8.91
C ARG A 519 24.47 -22.78 -7.93
N GLN A 520 25.42 -21.86 -8.03
CA GLN A 520 25.49 -20.68 -7.16
C GLN A 520 24.27 -19.77 -7.36
N SER A 521 23.87 -19.55 -8.61
CA SER A 521 22.67 -18.77 -8.96
C SER A 521 21.40 -19.40 -8.39
N ARG A 522 21.25 -20.73 -8.52
CA ARG A 522 20.10 -21.45 -7.96
C ARG A 522 20.03 -21.36 -6.43
N GLN A 523 21.14 -21.56 -5.73
CA GLN A 523 21.17 -21.41 -4.26
C GLN A 523 20.79 -19.99 -3.83
N LYS A 524 21.26 -18.97 -4.55
CA LYS A 524 20.91 -17.57 -4.29
C LYS A 524 19.42 -17.31 -4.50
N LEU A 525 18.83 -17.86 -5.57
CA LEU A 525 17.40 -17.78 -5.86
C LEU A 525 16.56 -18.46 -4.77
N GLU A 526 16.96 -19.65 -4.30
CA GLU A 526 16.27 -20.36 -3.22
C GLU A 526 16.30 -19.56 -1.90
N LEU A 527 17.44 -18.95 -1.55
CA LEU A 527 17.55 -18.08 -0.39
C LEU A 527 16.66 -16.82 -0.52
N GLN A 528 16.64 -16.19 -1.70
CA GLN A 528 15.79 -15.04 -1.97
C GLN A 528 14.30 -15.39 -1.89
N ALA A 529 13.91 -16.58 -2.39
CA ALA A 529 12.54 -17.06 -2.29
C ALA A 529 12.10 -17.25 -0.82
N GLN A 530 12.97 -17.83 0.03
CA GLN A 530 12.69 -17.97 1.46
C GLN A 530 12.54 -16.61 2.16
N GLN A 531 13.45 -15.66 1.89
CA GLN A 531 13.36 -14.31 2.45
C GLN A 531 12.09 -13.57 2.01
N LEU A 532 11.66 -13.76 0.75
CA LEU A 532 10.43 -13.19 0.24
C LEU A 532 9.21 -13.73 0.98
N VAL A 533 9.15 -15.04 1.23
CA VAL A 533 8.05 -15.68 1.97
C VAL A 533 7.96 -15.11 3.39
N GLU A 534 9.07 -15.08 4.13
CA GLU A 534 9.11 -14.52 5.49
C GLU A 534 8.69 -13.05 5.53
N LEU A 535 9.13 -12.26 4.54
CA LEU A 535 8.75 -10.85 4.45
C LEU A 535 7.27 -10.68 4.13
N THR A 536 6.69 -11.52 3.27
CA THR A 536 5.25 -11.48 2.97
C THR A 536 4.38 -11.88 4.16
N GLU A 537 4.80 -12.86 4.97
CA GLU A 537 4.07 -13.23 6.20
C GLU A 537 4.10 -12.07 7.20
N LYS A 538 5.27 -11.50 7.49
CA LYS A 538 5.39 -10.32 8.36
C LYS A 538 4.57 -9.13 7.85
N TYR A 539 4.56 -8.91 6.55
CA TYR A 539 3.77 -7.84 5.94
C TYR A 539 2.26 -8.11 6.07
N ALA A 540 1.82 -9.36 5.93
CA ALA A 540 0.41 -9.73 6.09
C ALA A 540 -0.07 -9.54 7.54
N ASP A 541 0.74 -9.91 8.53
CA ASP A 541 0.42 -9.75 9.95
C ASP A 541 0.29 -8.27 10.34
N GLU A 542 1.27 -7.45 9.96
CA GLU A 542 1.24 -6.01 10.23
C GLU A 542 0.09 -5.31 9.48
N LYS A 543 -0.21 -5.74 8.25
CA LYS A 543 -1.38 -5.25 7.52
C LYS A 543 -2.69 -5.58 8.26
N THR A 544 -2.84 -6.81 8.73
CA THR A 544 -4.03 -7.26 9.47
C THR A 544 -4.20 -6.43 10.75
N ARG A 545 -3.12 -6.23 11.52
CA ARG A 545 -3.13 -5.35 12.71
C ARG A 545 -3.55 -3.92 12.39
N ALA A 546 -3.03 -3.36 11.30
CA ALA A 546 -3.38 -2.01 10.88
C ALA A 546 -4.84 -1.90 10.43
N GLU A 547 -5.35 -2.91 9.73
CA GLU A 547 -6.76 -2.99 9.31
C GLU A 547 -7.70 -3.11 10.52
N ASP A 548 -7.38 -3.96 11.50
CA ASP A 548 -8.15 -4.10 12.74
C ASP A 548 -8.21 -2.78 13.54
N ALA A 549 -7.07 -2.09 13.65
CA ALA A 549 -7.00 -0.79 14.33
C ALA A 549 -7.81 0.28 13.57
N ASN A 550 -7.75 0.28 12.24
CA ASN A 550 -8.50 1.23 11.42
C ASN A 550 -10.00 0.96 11.44
N GLN A 551 -10.40 -0.32 11.46
CA GLN A 551 -11.79 -0.74 11.61
C GLN A 551 -12.34 -0.30 12.97
N ALA A 552 -11.61 -0.56 14.07
CA ALA A 552 -11.99 -0.12 15.41
C ALA A 552 -12.13 1.41 15.50
N LYS A 553 -11.23 2.16 14.86
CA LYS A 553 -11.31 3.63 14.78
C LYS A 553 -12.53 4.10 13.99
N SER A 554 -12.87 3.39 12.92
CA SER A 554 -14.03 3.73 12.08
C SER A 554 -15.34 3.46 12.80
N GLU A 555 -15.45 2.33 13.51
CA GLU A 555 -16.57 2.00 14.39
C GLU A 555 -16.71 3.02 15.53
N PHE A 556 -15.60 3.43 16.14
CA PHE A 556 -15.57 4.50 17.14
C PHE A 556 -16.17 5.82 16.61
N LEU A 557 -15.73 6.28 15.42
CA LEU A 557 -16.23 7.54 14.86
C LEU A 557 -17.72 7.46 14.47
N ALA A 558 -18.15 6.32 13.93
CA ALA A 558 -19.54 6.09 13.57
C ALA A 558 -20.45 6.13 14.81
N ASN A 559 -20.05 5.45 15.89
CA ASN A 559 -20.80 5.40 17.14
C ASN A 559 -20.87 6.79 17.80
N ILE A 560 -19.76 7.53 17.84
CA ILE A 560 -19.75 8.92 18.36
C ILE A 560 -20.70 9.80 17.56
N SER A 561 -20.65 9.72 16.22
CA SER A 561 -21.53 10.53 15.38
C SER A 561 -23.00 10.24 15.69
N HIS A 562 -23.36 8.98 15.96
CA HIS A 562 -24.72 8.59 16.30
C HIS A 562 -25.14 9.11 17.69
N GLU A 563 -24.26 8.96 18.69
CA GLU A 563 -24.49 9.40 20.08
C GLU A 563 -24.58 10.93 20.21
N LEU A 564 -23.87 11.69 19.38
CA LEU A 564 -23.98 13.15 19.36
C LEU A 564 -25.23 13.63 18.59
N ARG A 565 -25.55 13.01 17.45
CA ARG A 565 -26.66 13.44 16.59
C ARG A 565 -28.02 13.28 17.25
N THR A 566 -28.21 12.20 18.00
CA THR A 566 -29.52 11.88 18.62
C THR A 566 -29.99 12.95 19.62
N PRO A 567 -29.22 13.34 20.66
CA PRO A 567 -29.62 14.42 21.58
C PRO A 567 -29.65 15.78 20.88
N LEU A 568 -28.76 16.03 19.93
CA LEU A 568 -28.75 17.28 19.17
C LEU A 568 -30.05 17.46 18.35
N ASN A 569 -30.51 16.40 17.68
CA ASN A 569 -31.77 16.42 16.94
C ASN A 569 -32.98 16.61 17.88
N ALA A 570 -32.94 16.06 19.10
CA ALA A 570 -33.98 16.29 20.09
C ALA A 570 -34.01 17.76 20.54
N ILE A 571 -32.83 18.36 20.81
CA ILE A 571 -32.71 19.79 21.16
C ILE A 571 -33.28 20.67 20.05
N ILE A 572 -32.83 20.44 18.80
CA ILE A 572 -33.29 21.21 17.64
C ILE A 572 -34.79 21.02 17.45
N GLY A 573 -35.28 19.78 17.42
CA GLY A 573 -36.69 19.48 17.15
C GLY A 573 -37.63 20.04 18.21
N PHE A 574 -37.31 19.91 19.50
CA PHE A 574 -38.12 20.50 20.57
C PHE A 574 -38.07 22.04 20.54
N SER A 575 -36.91 22.63 20.24
CA SER A 575 -36.79 24.08 20.10
C SER A 575 -37.60 24.62 18.91
N GLU A 576 -37.63 23.89 17.80
CA GLU A 576 -38.38 24.26 16.59
C GLU A 576 -39.89 24.14 16.80
N ILE A 577 -40.36 23.11 17.51
CA ILE A 577 -41.78 22.97 17.88
C ILE A 577 -42.24 24.13 18.79
N MET A 578 -41.37 24.58 19.70
CA MET A 578 -41.64 25.73 20.55
C MET A 578 -41.65 27.05 19.75
N ASP A 579 -40.71 27.23 18.82
CA ASP A 579 -40.61 28.42 17.96
C ASP A 579 -41.81 28.55 17.00
N GLN A 580 -42.28 27.43 16.44
CA GLN A 580 -43.44 27.37 15.55
C GLN A 580 -44.79 27.58 16.28
N GLY A 581 -44.81 27.64 17.61
CA GLY A 581 -46.04 27.83 18.37
C GLY A 581 -47.06 26.70 18.18
N MET A 582 -46.63 25.47 17.89
CA MET A 582 -47.50 24.35 17.49
C MET A 582 -48.59 24.01 18.54
N PHE A 583 -48.35 24.35 19.81
CA PHE A 583 -49.29 24.14 20.93
C PHE A 583 -49.80 25.47 21.53
N GLY A 584 -49.77 26.57 20.77
CA GLY A 584 -50.20 27.91 21.19
C GLY A 584 -49.05 28.76 21.74
N ASP A 585 -49.39 29.81 22.51
CA ASP A 585 -48.42 30.74 23.09
C ASP A 585 -47.47 30.07 24.11
N LEU A 586 -46.26 30.61 24.21
CA LEU A 586 -45.24 30.15 25.17
C LEU A 586 -45.76 30.26 26.60
N GLY A 587 -46.02 29.10 27.23
CA GLY A 587 -46.65 29.00 28.55
C GLY A 587 -47.41 27.70 28.82
N SER A 588 -47.72 26.90 27.78
CA SER A 588 -48.36 25.59 27.92
C SER A 588 -47.50 24.57 28.69
N ASP A 589 -48.15 23.62 29.38
CA ASP A 589 -47.47 22.56 30.13
C ASP A 589 -46.56 21.69 29.24
N LYS A 590 -46.92 21.51 27.95
CA LYS A 590 -46.10 20.78 26.98
C LYS A 590 -44.78 21.47 26.66
N TYR A 591 -44.76 22.80 26.56
CA TYR A 591 -43.50 23.51 26.35
C TYR A 591 -42.58 23.41 27.57
N ARG A 592 -43.14 23.30 28.78
CA ARG A 592 -42.34 23.05 29.98
C ARG A 592 -41.69 21.67 29.96
N GLU A 593 -42.37 20.66 29.43
CA GLU A 593 -41.82 19.32 29.20
C GLU A 593 -40.67 19.37 28.17
N TYR A 594 -40.88 20.02 27.03
CA TYR A 594 -39.84 20.21 26.01
C TYR A 594 -38.62 20.98 26.52
N CYS A 595 -38.80 22.02 27.34
CA CYS A 595 -37.69 22.70 28.00
C CYS A 595 -36.87 21.74 28.88
N LYS A 596 -37.53 20.83 29.61
CA LYS A 596 -36.84 19.82 30.42
C LYS A 596 -36.09 18.82 29.53
N ASP A 597 -36.70 18.39 28.43
CA ASP A 597 -36.07 17.46 27.48
C ASP A 597 -34.87 18.08 26.76
N ILE A 598 -34.96 19.35 26.37
CA ILE A 598 -33.83 20.12 25.82
C ILE A 598 -32.71 20.20 26.85
N HIS A 599 -33.02 20.58 28.09
CA HIS A 599 -32.03 20.70 29.16
C HIS A 599 -31.34 19.37 29.47
N SER A 600 -32.13 18.28 29.58
CA SER A 600 -31.62 16.92 29.79
C SER A 600 -30.74 16.46 28.64
N SER A 601 -31.17 16.68 27.39
CA SER A 601 -30.41 16.35 26.18
C SER A 601 -29.11 17.14 26.08
N GLY A 602 -29.11 18.42 26.47
CA GLY A 602 -27.91 19.27 26.51
C GLY A 602 -26.90 18.81 27.56
N ASN A 603 -27.35 18.47 28.77
CA ASN A 603 -26.49 17.92 29.82
C ASN A 603 -25.91 16.56 29.41
N TYR A 604 -26.72 15.70 28.78
CA TYR A 604 -26.25 14.43 28.23
C TYR A 604 -25.13 14.65 27.20
N LEU A 605 -25.32 15.57 26.26
CA LEU A 605 -24.33 15.89 25.23
C LEU A 605 -23.01 16.39 25.84
N LEU A 606 -23.07 17.27 26.85
CA LEU A 606 -21.88 17.76 27.56
C LEU A 606 -21.13 16.63 28.26
N ASN A 607 -21.84 15.70 28.89
CA ASN A 607 -21.22 14.54 29.54
C ASN A 607 -20.53 13.63 28.52
N VAL A 608 -21.18 13.35 27.38
CA VAL A 608 -20.56 12.56 26.29
C VAL A 608 -19.30 13.24 25.76
N ILE A 609 -19.32 14.56 25.55
CA ILE A 609 -18.15 15.32 25.10
C ILE A 609 -17.02 15.24 26.13
N ASN A 610 -17.32 15.41 27.42
CA ASN A 610 -16.32 15.31 28.47
C ASN A 610 -15.71 13.90 28.54
N ASP A 611 -16.53 12.85 28.45
CA ASP A 611 -16.06 11.47 28.41
C ASP A 611 -15.13 11.22 27.21
N ILE A 612 -15.47 11.76 26.02
CA ILE A 612 -14.62 11.66 24.82
C ILE A 612 -13.29 12.39 25.03
N LEU A 613 -13.32 13.58 25.63
CA LEU A 613 -12.11 14.36 25.91
C LEU A 613 -11.20 13.65 26.91
N ASP A 614 -11.78 13.03 27.94
CA ASP A 614 -11.03 12.28 28.94
C ASP A 614 -10.42 11.02 28.31
N MET A 615 -11.18 10.27 27.52
CA MET A 615 -10.65 9.12 26.77
C MET A 615 -9.52 9.53 25.81
N SER A 616 -9.70 10.63 25.07
CA SER A 616 -8.67 11.14 24.15
C SER A 616 -7.38 11.55 24.87
N LYS A 617 -7.47 12.17 26.05
CA LYS A 617 -6.30 12.49 26.87
C LYS A 617 -5.60 11.24 27.38
N ILE A 618 -6.36 10.20 27.75
CA ILE A 618 -5.84 8.90 28.20
C ILE A 618 -5.06 8.22 27.06
N GLU A 619 -5.66 8.08 25.87
CA GLU A 619 -5.03 7.44 24.71
C GLU A 619 -3.78 8.18 24.23
N ALA A 620 -3.80 9.51 24.28
CA ALA A 620 -2.64 10.33 23.94
C ALA A 620 -1.54 10.31 25.02
N GLY A 621 -1.75 9.60 26.13
CA GLY A 621 -0.82 9.54 27.25
C GLY A 621 -0.60 10.89 27.95
N ARG A 622 -1.55 11.82 27.81
CA ARG A 622 -1.46 13.21 28.32
C ARG A 622 -2.05 13.40 29.71
N ILE A 623 -2.63 12.35 30.31
CA ILE A 623 -3.06 12.39 31.71
C ILE A 623 -1.85 12.14 32.61
N GLU A 624 -1.45 13.17 33.34
CA GLU A 624 -0.54 13.06 34.48
C GLU A 624 -1.38 12.95 35.76
N LEU A 625 -1.19 11.86 36.51
CA LEU A 625 -1.88 11.64 37.77
C LEU A 625 -1.25 12.50 38.87
N SER A 626 -2.07 13.27 39.57
CA SER A 626 -1.65 14.03 40.75
C SER A 626 -1.73 13.13 41.98
N VAL A 627 -0.72 12.28 42.17
CA VAL A 627 -0.68 11.32 43.27
C VAL A 627 -0.54 12.04 44.62
N GLU A 628 -1.49 11.80 45.52
CA GLU A 628 -1.48 12.27 46.90
C GLU A 628 -1.87 11.13 47.86
N ASP A 629 -1.59 11.28 49.15
CA ASP A 629 -2.01 10.31 50.16
C ASP A 629 -3.51 10.46 50.44
N VAL A 630 -4.32 9.48 50.03
CA VAL A 630 -5.78 9.53 50.09
C VAL A 630 -6.38 8.45 50.96
N GLN A 631 -7.37 8.84 51.75
CA GLN A 631 -8.17 7.92 52.57
C GLN A 631 -9.35 7.36 51.77
N ILE A 632 -9.34 6.06 51.49
CA ILE A 632 -10.37 5.38 50.66
C ILE A 632 -11.78 5.56 51.23
N GLN A 633 -11.92 5.47 52.55
CA GLN A 633 -13.21 5.64 53.22
C GLN A 633 -13.87 6.98 52.88
N GLN A 634 -13.09 8.07 52.80
CA GLN A 634 -13.62 9.40 52.46
C GLN A 634 -14.08 9.46 51.00
N ILE A 635 -13.28 8.92 50.07
CA ILE A 635 -13.60 8.96 48.65
C ILE A 635 -14.86 8.15 48.33
N VAL A 636 -15.01 6.97 48.97
CA VAL A 636 -16.22 6.15 48.84
C VAL A 636 -17.46 6.88 49.39
N GLN A 637 -17.35 7.51 50.57
CA GLN A 637 -18.45 8.30 51.14
C GLN A 637 -18.81 9.52 50.28
N ASP A 638 -17.82 10.19 49.68
CA ASP A 638 -18.04 11.31 48.76
C ASP A 638 -18.78 10.86 47.49
N ALA A 639 -18.38 9.73 46.92
CA ALA A 639 -19.01 9.16 45.73
C ALA A 639 -20.45 8.69 46.01
N ALA A 640 -20.66 7.98 47.13
CA ALA A 640 -21.98 7.50 47.55
C ALA A 640 -22.97 8.66 47.81
N ARG A 641 -22.51 9.77 48.40
CA ARG A 641 -23.34 10.98 48.62
C ARG A 641 -23.79 11.66 47.33
N ILE A 642 -22.96 11.66 46.28
CA ILE A 642 -23.33 12.26 45.00
C ILE A 642 -24.45 11.45 44.33
N ILE A 643 -24.34 10.13 44.44
CA ILE A 643 -25.19 9.18 43.74
C ILE A 643 -26.48 8.86 44.51
N SER A 644 -26.59 9.24 45.79
CA SER A 644 -27.75 8.96 46.62
C SER A 644 -29.06 9.57 46.11
N ALA A 645 -29.00 10.74 45.44
CA ALA A 645 -30.19 11.37 44.86
C ALA A 645 -30.77 10.51 43.73
N THR A 646 -29.93 10.06 42.80
CA THR A 646 -30.32 9.19 41.68
C THR A 646 -30.74 7.80 42.15
N ALA A 647 -30.08 7.26 43.20
CA ALA A 647 -30.50 6.00 43.82
C ALA A 647 -31.89 6.12 44.48
N GLY A 648 -32.17 7.27 45.10
CA GLY A 648 -33.46 7.56 45.75
C GLY A 648 -34.63 7.60 44.78
N GLU A 649 -34.44 8.12 43.56
CA GLU A 649 -35.48 8.12 42.51
C GLU A 649 -35.98 6.71 42.16
N LYS A 650 -35.10 5.69 42.23
CA LYS A 650 -35.41 4.28 41.99
C LYS A 650 -35.63 3.44 43.27
N ASN A 651 -35.61 4.07 44.45
CA ASN A 651 -35.62 3.38 45.75
C ASN A 651 -34.52 2.30 45.91
N ILE A 652 -33.35 2.50 45.29
CA ILE A 652 -32.22 1.55 45.37
C ILE A 652 -31.44 1.78 46.67
N LYS A 653 -31.20 0.72 47.43
CA LYS A 653 -30.40 0.77 48.67
C LYS A 653 -28.91 0.75 48.33
N VAL A 654 -28.17 1.81 48.67
CA VAL A 654 -26.71 1.88 48.55
C VAL A 654 -26.07 1.57 49.90
N ILE A 655 -25.43 0.41 50.03
CA ILE A 655 -24.83 -0.07 51.29
C ILE A 655 -23.31 0.00 51.20
N SER A 656 -22.68 0.68 52.16
CA SER A 656 -21.22 0.69 52.31
C SER A 656 -20.81 -0.25 53.45
N GLU A 657 -20.19 -1.38 53.13
CA GLU A 657 -19.78 -2.41 54.10
C GLU A 657 -18.26 -2.55 54.14
N ASN A 658 -17.69 -2.81 55.33
CA ASN A 658 -16.25 -3.06 55.50
C ASN A 658 -15.37 -2.02 54.79
N LEU A 659 -15.38 -0.76 55.24
CA LEU A 659 -14.48 0.28 54.75
C LEU A 659 -13.34 0.50 55.76
N PRO A 660 -12.18 -0.18 55.62
CA PRO A 660 -11.06 0.03 56.51
C PRO A 660 -10.51 1.46 56.38
N GLN A 661 -10.00 2.00 57.48
CA GLN A 661 -9.19 3.22 57.44
C GLN A 661 -7.83 2.88 56.80
N MET A 662 -7.79 2.97 55.47
CA MET A 662 -6.61 2.69 54.67
C MET A 662 -6.25 3.89 53.81
N HIS A 663 -4.94 4.13 53.74
CA HIS A 663 -4.30 5.18 52.97
C HIS A 663 -3.74 4.57 51.68
N LEU A 664 -3.91 5.30 50.57
CA LEU A 664 -3.52 4.92 49.22
C LEU A 664 -2.81 6.13 48.59
N GLU A 665 -1.62 5.93 48.01
CA GLU A 665 -1.02 6.96 47.14
C GLU A 665 -1.70 6.92 45.76
N ALA A 666 -2.65 7.81 45.51
CA ALA A 666 -3.40 7.88 44.26
C ALA A 666 -3.89 9.29 43.95
N ASP A 667 -4.35 9.51 42.72
CA ASP A 667 -5.05 10.75 42.38
C ASP A 667 -6.49 10.70 42.87
N ARG A 668 -6.82 11.54 43.87
CA ARG A 668 -8.15 11.61 44.48
C ARG A 668 -9.26 11.83 43.46
N ARG A 669 -9.03 12.67 42.45
CA ARG A 669 -10.03 13.01 41.43
C ARG A 669 -10.27 11.81 40.52
N ALA A 670 -9.21 11.15 40.09
CA ALA A 670 -9.30 9.97 39.24
C ALA A 670 -9.96 8.78 39.95
N VAL A 671 -9.61 8.50 41.22
CA VAL A 671 -10.26 7.44 42.01
C VAL A 671 -11.74 7.74 42.23
N LYS A 672 -12.09 9.01 42.51
CA LYS A 672 -13.49 9.42 42.60
C LYS A 672 -14.23 9.24 41.28
N GLN A 673 -13.60 9.55 40.15
CA GLN A 673 -14.17 9.35 38.82
C GLN A 673 -14.43 7.87 38.51
N ILE A 674 -13.48 6.98 38.85
CA ILE A 674 -13.64 5.53 38.73
C ILE A 674 -14.89 5.08 39.50
N LEU A 675 -15.03 5.49 40.77
CA LEU A 675 -16.17 5.12 41.60
C LEU A 675 -17.50 5.67 41.07
N LEU A 676 -17.54 6.93 40.64
CA LEU A 676 -18.76 7.54 40.09
C LEU A 676 -19.23 6.81 38.83
N ASN A 677 -18.30 6.46 37.93
CA ASN A 677 -18.62 5.72 36.71
C ASN A 677 -19.20 4.33 37.01
N LEU A 678 -18.62 3.61 37.97
CA LEU A 678 -19.11 2.28 38.34
C LEU A 678 -20.43 2.32 39.09
N LEU A 679 -20.58 3.24 40.06
CA LEU A 679 -21.82 3.39 40.83
C LEU A 679 -22.99 3.86 39.97
N ALA A 680 -22.74 4.80 39.05
CA ALA A 680 -23.75 5.24 38.09
C ALA A 680 -24.21 4.07 37.21
N ASN A 681 -23.28 3.23 36.75
CA ASN A 681 -23.62 2.03 36.00
C ASN A 681 -24.44 1.03 36.83
N SER A 682 -24.02 0.73 38.06
CA SER A 682 -24.77 -0.18 38.93
C SER A 682 -26.22 0.31 39.14
N ILE A 683 -26.44 1.58 39.50
CA ILE A 683 -27.81 2.12 39.69
C ILE A 683 -28.62 2.19 38.40
N LYS A 684 -27.95 2.45 37.27
CA LYS A 684 -28.59 2.47 35.96
C LYS A 684 -29.20 1.10 35.63
N PHE A 685 -28.47 0.01 35.93
CA PHE A 685 -28.83 -1.36 35.54
C PHE A 685 -29.48 -2.20 36.64
N THR A 686 -29.57 -1.67 37.85
CA THR A 686 -30.38 -2.23 38.93
C THR A 686 -31.86 -1.79 38.79
N PRO A 687 -32.81 -2.73 38.86
CA PRO A 687 -34.25 -2.44 38.91
C PRO A 687 -34.66 -1.64 40.16
N ASP A 688 -35.87 -1.08 40.14
CA ASP A 688 -36.44 -0.37 41.29
C ASP A 688 -36.51 -1.27 42.53
N ASN A 689 -36.19 -0.71 43.71
CA ASN A 689 -36.06 -1.43 44.99
C ASN A 689 -34.89 -2.44 45.07
N GLY A 690 -33.92 -2.37 44.15
CA GLY A 690 -32.70 -3.19 44.23
C GLY A 690 -31.67 -2.71 45.26
N GLU A 691 -30.49 -3.32 45.24
CA GLU A 691 -29.38 -3.08 46.17
C GLU A 691 -28.06 -2.95 45.41
N VAL A 692 -27.25 -1.96 45.81
CA VAL A 692 -25.87 -1.79 45.38
C VAL A 692 -24.98 -1.72 46.62
N ARG A 693 -23.98 -2.59 46.67
CA ARG A 693 -23.05 -2.73 47.78
C ARG A 693 -21.65 -2.29 47.38
N ILE A 694 -21.00 -1.53 48.26
CA ILE A 694 -19.62 -1.09 48.11
C ILE A 694 -18.83 -1.64 49.28
N SER A 695 -17.72 -2.33 49.00
CA SER A 695 -16.79 -2.79 50.01
C SER A 695 -15.34 -2.53 49.62
N ALA A 696 -14.46 -2.38 50.60
CA ALA A 696 -13.04 -2.21 50.38
C ALA A 696 -12.23 -3.11 51.31
N ARG A 697 -11.15 -3.70 50.83
CA ARG A 697 -10.24 -4.46 51.70
C ARG A 697 -8.80 -4.33 51.23
N LYS A 698 -7.87 -4.48 52.17
CA LYS A 698 -6.45 -4.56 51.87
C LYS A 698 -6.11 -6.00 51.52
N VAL A 699 -5.57 -6.23 50.32
CA VAL A 699 -5.09 -7.54 49.84
C VAL A 699 -3.63 -7.41 49.47
N GLY A 700 -2.73 -7.81 50.37
CA GLY A 700 -1.28 -7.67 50.17
C GLY A 700 -0.86 -6.20 50.00
N ALA A 701 -0.29 -5.89 48.84
CA ALA A 701 0.15 -4.54 48.46
C ALA A 701 -0.93 -3.71 47.73
N PHE A 702 -2.15 -4.24 47.60
CA PHE A 702 -3.25 -3.60 46.87
C PHE A 702 -4.43 -3.25 47.79
N ALA A 703 -5.10 -2.16 47.45
CA ALA A 703 -6.44 -1.81 47.87
C ALA A 703 -7.43 -2.43 46.87
N GLU A 704 -8.24 -3.37 47.32
CA GLU A 704 -9.32 -3.95 46.53
C GLU A 704 -10.62 -3.24 46.87
N LEU A 705 -11.24 -2.59 45.88
CA LEU A 705 -12.58 -2.00 45.95
C LEU A 705 -13.53 -2.86 45.13
N LYS A 706 -14.67 -3.21 45.72
CA LYS A 706 -15.67 -4.08 45.11
C LYS A 706 -17.03 -3.40 45.14
N ILE A 707 -17.64 -3.29 43.96
CA ILE A 707 -18.99 -2.75 43.75
C ILE A 707 -19.84 -3.91 43.24
N THR A 708 -20.86 -4.29 44.00
CA THR A 708 -21.76 -5.40 43.67
C THR A 708 -23.18 -4.89 43.56
N ASP A 709 -23.86 -5.17 42.47
CA ASP A 709 -25.28 -4.91 42.27
C ASP A 709 -26.07 -6.19 42.03
N ASN A 710 -27.36 -6.16 42.35
CA ASN A 710 -28.32 -7.23 42.03
C ASN A 710 -29.13 -6.91 40.75
N GLY A 711 -28.50 -6.24 39.78
CA GLY A 711 -29.15 -5.82 38.55
C GLY A 711 -29.36 -6.92 37.51
N ILE A 712 -29.61 -6.51 36.27
CA ILE A 712 -29.88 -7.42 35.14
C ILE A 712 -28.73 -8.37 34.79
N GLY A 713 -27.51 -8.06 35.25
CA GLY A 713 -26.29 -8.81 34.91
C GLY A 713 -25.88 -8.73 33.44
N ILE A 714 -24.71 -9.30 33.15
CA ILE A 714 -24.03 -9.26 31.86
C ILE A 714 -23.77 -10.70 31.40
N ALA A 715 -24.10 -11.01 30.14
CA ALA A 715 -23.81 -12.32 29.57
C ALA A 715 -22.29 -12.52 29.41
N LYS A 716 -21.79 -13.73 29.71
CA LYS A 716 -20.34 -14.04 29.70
C LYS A 716 -19.63 -13.67 28.39
N LYS A 717 -20.31 -13.83 27.25
CA LYS A 717 -19.80 -13.48 25.91
C LYS A 717 -19.58 -11.97 25.68
N ASP A 718 -20.24 -11.13 26.48
CA ASP A 718 -20.26 -9.68 26.29
C ASP A 718 -19.33 -8.94 27.28
N ILE A 719 -18.83 -9.62 28.32
CA ILE A 719 -17.93 -9.05 29.34
C ILE A 719 -16.64 -8.50 28.70
N ASP A 720 -15.98 -9.29 27.86
CA ASP A 720 -14.73 -8.89 27.19
C ASP A 720 -14.94 -7.74 26.20
N ARG A 721 -16.15 -7.61 25.66
CA ARG A 721 -16.51 -6.57 24.69
C ARG A 721 -16.85 -5.25 25.37
N LEU A 722 -17.56 -5.28 26.51
CA LEU A 722 -17.98 -4.08 27.26
C LEU A 722 -16.81 -3.28 27.84
N ALA A 723 -15.67 -3.92 28.07
CA ALA A 723 -14.47 -3.23 28.53
C ALA A 723 -13.77 -2.44 27.40
N LYS A 724 -14.20 -2.60 26.14
CA LYS A 724 -13.74 -1.79 25.01
C LYS A 724 -14.52 -0.47 24.93
N PRO A 725 -13.89 0.64 24.51
CA PRO A 725 -14.58 1.93 24.37
C PRO A 725 -15.83 1.84 23.47
N PHE A 726 -16.91 2.54 23.85
CA PHE A 726 -18.16 2.71 23.07
C PHE A 726 -18.92 1.41 22.74
N VAL A 727 -18.59 0.31 23.40
CA VAL A 727 -19.40 -0.91 23.26
C VAL A 727 -20.57 -0.86 24.23
N GLN A 728 -21.78 -0.97 23.68
CA GLN A 728 -23.01 -1.15 24.45
C GLN A 728 -23.68 -2.44 24.00
N VAL A 729 -24.25 -3.18 24.96
CA VAL A 729 -25.03 -4.38 24.66
C VAL A 729 -26.49 -3.98 24.50
N GLU A 730 -27.03 -4.15 23.29
CA GLU A 730 -28.44 -3.94 23.01
C GLU A 730 -29.28 -5.14 23.48
N ASN A 731 -29.98 -4.97 24.61
CA ASN A 731 -30.99 -5.87 25.15
C ASN A 731 -32.32 -5.11 25.26
N GLN A 732 -33.44 -5.84 25.38
CA GLN A 732 -34.78 -5.24 25.53
C GLN A 732 -34.89 -4.25 26.71
N PHE A 733 -34.01 -4.37 27.72
CA PHE A 733 -33.92 -3.47 28.89
C PHE A 733 -32.95 -2.27 28.72
N THR A 734 -32.02 -2.29 27.76
CA THR A 734 -31.12 -1.15 27.50
C THR A 734 -31.71 -0.12 26.55
N LYS A 735 -32.78 -0.44 25.81
CA LYS A 735 -33.50 0.52 24.95
C LYS A 735 -34.01 1.76 25.70
N THR A 736 -34.31 1.62 26.99
CA THR A 736 -34.86 2.68 27.84
C THR A 736 -33.79 3.59 28.46
N HIS A 737 -32.51 3.20 28.46
CA HIS A 737 -31.47 3.89 29.21
C HIS A 737 -30.24 4.23 28.35
N LYS A 738 -30.28 5.38 27.67
CA LYS A 738 -29.15 5.92 26.90
C LYS A 738 -27.95 6.25 27.81
N GLY A 739 -26.73 5.98 27.36
CA GLY A 739 -25.48 6.28 28.08
C GLY A 739 -24.33 6.41 27.08
N SER A 740 -23.18 6.95 27.48
CA SER A 740 -22.04 7.16 26.58
C SER A 740 -21.29 5.86 26.20
N GLY A 741 -21.43 4.79 27.00
CA GLY A 741 -20.65 3.55 26.83
C GLY A 741 -19.15 3.71 27.13
N LEU A 742 -18.73 4.87 27.62
CA LEU A 742 -17.34 5.21 27.91
C LEU A 742 -16.95 5.01 29.37
N GLY A 743 -17.90 5.08 30.30
CA GLY A 743 -17.62 5.09 31.73
C GLY A 743 -16.79 3.89 32.23
N LEU A 744 -17.06 2.69 31.70
CA LEU A 744 -16.32 1.46 32.07
C LEU A 744 -14.90 1.44 31.49
N ALA A 745 -14.72 1.91 30.25
CA ALA A 745 -13.41 2.03 29.63
C ALA A 745 -12.54 3.09 30.31
N ILE A 746 -13.14 4.21 30.73
CA ILE A 746 -12.47 5.25 31.53
C ILE A 746 -12.07 4.68 32.90
N ALA A 747 -12.97 3.98 33.59
CA ALA A 747 -12.68 3.37 34.89
C ALA A 747 -11.52 2.36 34.81
N ARG A 748 -11.52 1.52 33.77
CA ARG A 748 -10.41 0.59 33.49
C ARG A 748 -9.10 1.32 33.25
N SER A 749 -9.09 2.29 32.33
CA SER A 749 -7.88 2.99 31.93
C SER A 749 -7.28 3.81 33.07
N LEU A 750 -8.12 4.48 33.88
CA LEU A 750 -7.66 5.19 35.07
C LEU A 750 -7.10 4.20 36.11
N SER A 751 -7.70 3.02 36.29
CA SER A 751 -7.17 1.99 37.19
C SER A 751 -5.79 1.48 36.72
N GLU A 752 -5.63 1.26 35.41
CA GLU A 752 -4.37 0.84 34.79
C GLU A 752 -3.29 1.93 34.88
N LEU A 753 -3.66 3.21 34.73
CA LEU A 753 -2.75 4.35 34.91
C LEU A 753 -2.20 4.45 36.34
N HIS A 754 -2.97 4.02 37.34
CA HIS A 754 -2.51 3.90 38.74
C HIS A 754 -1.61 2.67 38.98
N GLY A 755 -1.37 1.83 37.96
CA GLY A 755 -0.66 0.56 38.11
C GLY A 755 -1.50 -0.56 38.71
N GLY A 756 -2.82 -0.38 38.70
CA GLY A 756 -3.83 -1.35 39.12
C GLY A 756 -4.48 -2.08 37.97
N TYR A 757 -5.57 -2.78 38.26
CA TYR A 757 -6.40 -3.46 37.25
C TYR A 757 -7.86 -3.58 37.70
N MET A 758 -8.74 -3.86 36.75
CA MET A 758 -10.18 -3.99 36.96
C MET A 758 -10.68 -5.33 36.43
N GLU A 759 -11.53 -6.02 37.20
CA GLU A 759 -12.15 -7.30 36.89
C GLU A 759 -13.67 -7.18 36.99
N ILE A 760 -14.40 -7.89 36.13
CA ILE A 760 -15.87 -7.91 36.12
C ILE A 760 -16.31 -9.37 36.20
N ALA A 761 -17.12 -9.69 37.21
CA ALA A 761 -17.81 -10.96 37.36
C ALA A 761 -19.31 -10.69 37.33
N SER A 762 -20.05 -11.35 36.42
CA SER A 762 -21.48 -11.10 36.29
C SER A 762 -22.21 -12.33 35.79
N GLU A 763 -23.46 -12.47 36.23
CA GLU A 763 -24.38 -13.50 35.78
C GLU A 763 -25.74 -12.84 35.49
N VAL A 764 -26.34 -13.20 34.34
CA VAL A 764 -27.61 -12.66 33.89
C VAL A 764 -28.68 -12.91 34.96
N GLU A 765 -29.47 -11.88 35.26
CA GLU A 765 -30.53 -11.84 36.31
C GLU A 765 -30.06 -11.98 37.76
N LYS A 766 -28.76 -12.14 38.01
CA LYS A 766 -28.19 -12.15 39.38
C LYS A 766 -27.41 -10.89 39.72
N GLY A 767 -26.95 -10.14 38.72
CA GLY A 767 -26.28 -8.85 38.87
C GLY A 767 -24.81 -8.85 38.48
N THR A 768 -24.12 -7.77 38.82
CA THR A 768 -22.73 -7.51 38.41
C THR A 768 -21.86 -7.18 39.61
N GLU A 769 -20.68 -7.77 39.66
CA GLU A 769 -19.61 -7.43 40.59
C GLU A 769 -18.42 -6.89 39.81
N VAL A 770 -18.05 -5.64 40.09
CA VAL A 770 -16.84 -5.00 39.56
C VAL A 770 -15.82 -4.86 40.67
N THR A 771 -14.64 -5.43 40.45
CA THR A 771 -13.51 -5.41 41.39
C THR A 771 -12.38 -4.55 40.81
N ILE A 772 -11.91 -3.57 41.56
CA ILE A 772 -10.77 -2.71 41.22
C ILE A 772 -9.66 -2.96 42.24
N LYS A 773 -8.43 -3.18 41.77
CA LYS A 773 -7.25 -3.33 42.62
C LYS A 773 -6.27 -2.21 42.32
N LEU A 774 -6.04 -1.32 43.29
CA LEU A 774 -5.10 -0.19 43.21
C LEU A 774 -3.89 -0.43 44.14
N PRO A 775 -2.65 -0.16 43.72
CA PRO A 775 -1.48 -0.39 44.58
C PRO A 775 -1.40 0.65 45.71
N LEU A 776 -1.19 0.21 46.96
CA LEU A 776 -1.15 1.09 48.15
C LEU A 776 -0.10 2.20 48.08
N LYS A 777 1.00 1.92 47.37
CA LYS A 777 2.05 2.89 47.05
C LYS A 777 2.08 3.09 45.55
N ALA A 778 2.15 4.33 45.10
CA ALA A 778 2.28 4.62 43.69
C ALA A 778 3.67 4.15 43.24
N ARG A 779 3.73 3.39 42.14
CA ARG A 779 5.00 3.20 41.44
C ARG A 779 5.38 4.55 40.84
N GLY A 780 6.28 5.28 41.50
CA GLY A 780 6.91 6.46 40.91
C GLY A 780 7.45 6.09 39.53
N ARG A 781 6.90 6.69 38.47
CA ARG A 781 7.45 6.51 37.12
C ARG A 781 8.85 7.12 37.10
N ALA A 782 9.86 6.27 37.01
CA ALA A 782 11.13 6.66 36.41
C ALA A 782 10.83 7.26 35.02
N LYS A 783 11.38 8.44 34.74
CA LYS A 783 11.43 9.01 33.38
C LYS A 783 12.04 7.97 32.43
N GLY A 784 11.26 7.50 31.46
CA GLY A 784 11.76 6.72 30.32
C GLY A 784 11.08 5.36 30.13
N ARG A 785 10.61 5.12 28.89
CA ARG A 785 9.99 3.91 28.32
C ARG A 785 8.52 3.65 28.65
N LEU A 786 7.63 4.27 27.87
CA LEU A 786 6.50 3.54 27.28
C LEU A 786 6.96 3.01 25.92
N SER A 787 7.68 1.89 25.92
CA SER A 787 8.07 1.18 24.69
C SER A 787 8.26 -0.31 24.96
N SER A 788 7.41 -0.91 25.80
CA SER A 788 7.54 -2.32 26.18
C SER A 788 6.20 -3.00 26.53
N LEU A 789 5.12 -2.60 25.86
CA LEU A 789 3.87 -3.38 25.82
C LEU A 789 3.60 -3.98 24.41
N ASN A 790 4.53 -3.82 23.46
CA ASN A 790 4.52 -4.51 22.16
C ASN A 790 5.48 -5.72 22.10
N GLU A 791 6.23 -6.04 23.14
CA GLU A 791 7.26 -7.12 23.12
C GLU A 791 6.90 -8.39 23.92
N LEU A 792 5.66 -8.52 24.43
CA LEU A 792 5.20 -9.76 25.09
C LEU A 792 4.28 -10.64 24.23
N ASN A 793 4.11 -10.29 22.94
CA ASN A 793 3.53 -11.17 21.92
C ASN A 793 4.57 -11.56 20.84
N ALA A 794 5.85 -11.55 21.21
CA ALA A 794 6.95 -12.09 20.41
C ALA A 794 7.73 -13.10 21.26
N ALA A 795 7.09 -14.24 21.51
CA ALA A 795 7.74 -15.51 21.83
C ALA A 795 6.88 -16.64 21.23
#